data_AF-A0A8V0YJX9-F1
#
_entry.id   AF-A0A8V0YJX9-F1
#
_cell.length_a   1.000
_cell.length_b   1.000
_cell.length_c   1.000
_cell.angle_alpha   90.00
_cell.angle_beta   90.00
_cell.angle_gamma   90.00
#
_symmetry.space_group_name_H-M   'P 1'
#
loop_
_entity.id
_entity.type
_entity.pdbx_description
1 polymer ?
#
loop_
_entity_poly.entity_id
_entity_poly.type
_entity_poly.pdbx_seq_one_letter_code
_entity_poly.pdbx_strand_id
1 'polypeptide(L)'
;MAGRDPTSHGDAPMEGLWGDCDEDPEAGGTLRPPPARPHPSPTVQTCPLKDPQEGPLAQTQTLRDFEKHLNDLKKENFSLKLRIYFLEERVQQKGEGSRDDVYRRNIELKVEVESLKRELQEKQQALDKTWVAAENQTNRSEAALRQHYEERQRESEHVYELLENKIQLLQEEARLARSEAEQATALAKAEARRCQELAAKLKEAARTKGDGGSGDGCDAAARRRTEELGPMEEPLPAERCDPQLRDKAAAGQNLQDEHQKPAPGDSASRECTADLCATEPQGKMQQFEDTNQLLQEKLNELNFELKSARETSQRQDLTIQSLNEALKSKESETEELYHVIEGQNETMAKLQDMLHRSQLGQLQMSESAPSSQEQQVALLDLQNTLFSTQLEVQKLKRAQRQKEHQLVEAKRAAQLLETTVHEEEQQKEATWKHNQELRAVVQQLQAELQDKAQQIQAMEWEKCRELQAQEQRVQCLSQHLARKEQLLQESRELLQCQQSLGRSSAAMDAMLEKLQQRVSDRDAALERAVDEKFCALEEKEQELQQLRLSIKERGGDLERLRNVLSSNEATIHSLESLLKAKTLELEQMSATCENLRWLKEEIEAKSCSRQKEQEGIIQQLQTCLHDRNKEVEELTATLLCKLGPGQSEVAEELCLRLQRKEKMLQELLSDRNRQAMEHDAEIRELLQAMSTKEQWSKATTEKMVHALAERNCELQLLRQHVLRKKPVGIQATGTSLLKQDKQQPVQEILQRACGAAALAGPQQEDNSCLTEGASAAELEKDLANAKEELELMAKKERESRRELAALQSVVATQEEELQVQASDIESLTRTIQIKEDLIKDLQMQLVDPEEIPAVERLTQEVLVLREKVAVAESRGQEATGNRRQQLLLMLEGLVAERNRLNEALQAERQLYSSLVKFHTHPDSTARDCTLQVELEGVQELRGQLEEALGRSLERLSRLETQGPIGGGEQERVRVLPQHAF
;
A
#
# COMPACT_ATOMS: atom_id res chain seq x y z
N MET A 1 56.69 9.67 -5.43
CA MET A 1 57.41 10.16 -4.22
C MET A 1 56.88 9.36 -3.04
N ALA A 2 57.59 8.30 -2.62
CA ALA A 2 58.31 8.20 -1.33
C ALA A 2 57.35 8.30 -0.12
N GLY A 3 56.84 7.20 0.45
CA GLY A 3 57.47 6.34 1.49
C GLY A 3 56.76 6.62 2.83
N ARG A 4 56.47 5.73 3.79
CA ARG A 4 56.94 4.39 4.21
C ARG A 4 55.96 3.87 5.28
N ASP A 5 55.73 2.55 5.34
CA ASP A 5 55.34 1.85 6.58
C ASP A 5 56.51 1.81 7.59
N PRO A 6 56.23 1.51 8.87
CA PRO A 6 56.71 0.21 9.34
C PRO A 6 55.78 -0.53 10.33
N THR A 7 55.87 -1.85 10.25
CA THR A 7 55.47 -2.86 11.21
C THR A 7 56.40 -2.92 12.43
N SER A 8 55.88 -3.34 13.59
CA SER A 8 56.66 -4.06 14.60
C SER A 8 55.82 -5.07 15.39
N HIS A 9 56.22 -6.34 15.26
CA HIS A 9 55.89 -7.47 16.11
C HIS A 9 56.39 -7.31 17.55
N GLY A 10 55.80 -8.05 18.48
CA GLY A 10 56.34 -8.26 19.82
C GLY A 10 55.46 -9.13 20.72
N ASP A 11 55.44 -10.44 20.43
CA ASP A 11 55.46 -11.59 21.35
C ASP A 11 54.53 -11.68 22.58
N ALA A 12 53.72 -12.75 22.57
CA ALA A 12 53.23 -13.47 23.74
C ALA A 12 54.33 -14.42 24.30
N PRO A 13 54.22 -14.93 25.55
CA PRO A 13 53.56 -16.25 25.69
C PRO A 13 52.78 -16.51 27.01
N MET A 14 51.71 -17.30 26.85
CA MET A 14 51.22 -18.47 27.64
C MET A 14 51.36 -18.60 29.18
N GLU A 15 50.23 -19.02 29.77
CA GLU A 15 50.00 -20.18 30.68
C GLU A 15 49.36 -19.93 32.08
N GLY A 16 48.12 -20.43 32.22
CA GLY A 16 47.57 -21.18 33.37
C GLY A 16 47.00 -20.39 34.57
N LEU A 17 46.13 -20.91 35.44
CA LEU A 17 45.23 -22.08 35.53
C LEU A 17 44.63 -22.01 36.98
N TRP A 18 43.31 -22.24 37.19
CA TRP A 18 42.59 -22.43 38.49
C TRP A 18 42.56 -21.22 39.47
N GLY A 19 41.59 -21.01 40.36
CA GLY A 19 40.40 -21.76 40.80
C GLY A 19 39.75 -21.07 42.04
N ASP A 20 38.53 -21.51 42.34
CA ASP A 20 37.77 -21.45 43.61
C ASP A 20 37.18 -20.14 44.21
N CYS A 21 35.85 -20.11 44.14
CA CYS A 21 34.84 -19.98 45.22
C CYS A 21 35.28 -19.62 46.65
N ASP A 22 34.53 -18.73 47.33
CA ASP A 22 33.49 -19.13 48.31
C ASP A 22 32.76 -17.94 48.97
N GLU A 23 31.48 -18.21 49.34
CA GLU A 23 30.67 -17.69 50.46
C GLU A 23 30.26 -16.20 50.54
N ASP A 24 29.05 -15.74 50.95
CA ASP A 24 27.69 -16.21 51.34
C ASP A 24 26.94 -14.90 51.84
N PRO A 25 25.71 -14.85 52.44
CA PRO A 25 24.49 -15.68 52.40
C PRO A 25 23.12 -14.90 52.44
N GLU A 26 22.01 -15.69 52.47
CA GLU A 26 20.65 -15.47 53.07
C GLU A 26 19.67 -14.39 52.51
N ALA A 27 18.33 -14.53 52.42
CA ALA A 27 17.34 -15.57 52.79
C ALA A 27 15.93 -15.31 52.14
N GLY A 28 15.12 -16.38 52.03
CA GLY A 28 13.63 -16.39 52.01
C GLY A 28 12.96 -16.49 50.62
N GLY A 29 12.12 -17.46 50.23
CA GLY A 29 11.52 -18.63 50.89
C GLY A 29 10.03 -18.74 50.55
N THR A 30 9.60 -19.66 49.65
CA THR A 30 8.25 -20.28 49.68
C THR A 30 8.20 -21.61 48.90
N LEU A 31 8.40 -22.71 49.64
CA LEU A 31 7.69 -24.01 49.67
C LEU A 31 7.02 -24.59 48.41
N ARG A 32 7.63 -25.66 47.85
CA ARG A 32 6.98 -26.78 47.14
C ARG A 32 7.55 -28.11 47.72
N PRO A 33 6.75 -29.17 47.94
CA PRO A 33 7.14 -30.30 48.79
C PRO A 33 8.08 -31.31 48.09
N PRO A 34 8.93 -32.05 48.84
CA PRO A 34 9.89 -33.00 48.28
C PRO A 34 9.31 -34.44 48.13
N PRO A 35 9.99 -35.31 47.35
CA PRO A 35 9.47 -36.58 46.88
C PRO A 35 9.54 -37.71 47.92
N ALA A 36 8.63 -38.68 47.77
CA ALA A 36 8.58 -39.90 48.55
C ALA A 36 9.86 -40.74 48.37
N ARG A 37 10.46 -41.14 49.49
CA ARG A 37 11.51 -42.16 49.55
C ARG A 37 10.93 -43.55 49.26
N PRO A 38 11.72 -44.47 48.67
CA PRO A 38 11.29 -45.83 48.38
C PRO A 38 11.18 -46.67 49.65
N HIS A 39 10.10 -47.47 49.72
CA HIS A 39 9.90 -48.50 50.74
C HIS A 39 10.99 -49.58 50.66
N PRO A 40 11.54 -50.06 51.79
CA PRO A 40 12.34 -51.27 51.82
C PRO A 40 11.42 -52.50 51.74
N SER A 41 11.73 -53.40 50.81
CA SER A 41 11.13 -54.72 50.66
C SER A 41 11.42 -55.61 51.89
N PRO A 42 10.50 -56.50 52.29
CA PRO A 42 10.70 -57.34 53.47
C PRO A 42 11.72 -58.44 53.16
N THR A 43 12.80 -58.42 53.93
CA THR A 43 13.84 -59.44 53.97
C THR A 43 13.23 -60.76 54.47
N VAL A 44 13.23 -61.78 53.61
CA VAL A 44 12.92 -63.16 53.99
C VAL A 44 14.06 -63.64 54.89
N GLN A 45 13.78 -63.71 56.20
CA GLN A 45 14.71 -64.22 57.20
C GLN A 45 14.61 -65.75 57.22
N THR A 46 15.47 -66.41 56.45
CA THR A 46 15.74 -67.85 56.56
C THR A 46 16.48 -68.11 57.87
N CYS A 47 15.80 -68.71 58.84
CA CYS A 47 16.45 -69.31 60.01
C CYS A 47 16.95 -70.73 59.67
N PRO A 48 18.18 -71.11 60.04
CA PRO A 48 18.76 -72.39 59.70
C PRO A 48 18.20 -73.51 60.58
N LEU A 49 17.89 -74.63 59.93
CA LEU A 49 17.55 -75.92 60.52
C LEU A 49 18.71 -76.40 61.42
N LYS A 50 18.46 -76.54 62.72
CA LYS A 50 19.35 -77.24 63.66
C LYS A 50 18.77 -78.63 63.95
N ASP A 51 19.62 -79.63 63.81
CA ASP A 51 19.35 -81.04 64.11
C ASP A 51 18.90 -81.27 65.57
N PRO A 52 18.08 -82.30 65.85
CA PRO A 52 17.69 -82.66 67.21
C PRO A 52 18.70 -83.65 67.81
N GLN A 53 19.45 -83.21 68.82
CA GLN A 53 20.20 -84.10 69.71
C GLN A 53 19.73 -83.92 71.16
N GLU A 54 19.35 -85.07 71.75
CA GLU A 54 19.20 -85.37 73.19
C GLU A 54 18.08 -84.67 74.00
N GLY A 55 17.14 -85.49 74.48
CA GLY A 55 16.03 -85.07 75.35
C GLY A 55 16.45 -84.89 76.83
N PRO A 56 15.75 -84.04 77.60
CA PRO A 56 15.88 -84.00 79.05
C PRO A 56 14.74 -84.71 79.78
N LEU A 57 15.13 -85.35 80.88
CA LEU A 57 14.36 -86.01 81.92
C LEU A 57 13.02 -85.34 82.28
N ALA A 58 11.97 -86.17 82.34
CA ALA A 58 10.64 -85.79 82.84
C ALA A 58 10.68 -85.41 84.33
N GLN A 59 10.42 -84.14 84.63
CA GLN A 59 9.98 -83.68 85.94
C GLN A 59 8.54 -84.13 86.17
N THR A 60 8.27 -84.79 87.30
CA THR A 60 6.94 -85.22 87.73
C THR A 60 6.06 -84.02 88.08
N GLN A 61 5.21 -83.59 87.14
CA GLN A 61 4.19 -82.55 87.35
C GLN A 61 3.03 -83.09 88.20
N THR A 62 2.59 -82.31 89.19
CA THR A 62 1.52 -82.73 90.11
C THR A 62 0.13 -82.46 89.50
N LEU A 63 -0.92 -83.17 89.95
CA LEU A 63 -2.30 -83.01 89.45
C LEU A 63 -2.80 -81.55 89.46
N ARG A 64 -2.31 -80.74 90.41
CA ARG A 64 -2.65 -79.31 90.52
C ARG A 64 -2.02 -78.47 89.41
N ASP A 65 -0.87 -78.89 88.87
CA ASP A 65 -0.20 -78.23 87.74
C ASP A 65 -0.97 -78.45 86.44
N PHE A 66 -1.52 -79.66 86.22
CA PHE A 66 -2.38 -79.94 85.07
C PHE A 66 -3.68 -79.13 85.09
N GLU A 67 -4.29 -78.96 86.27
CA GLU A 67 -5.52 -78.19 86.42
C GLU A 67 -5.28 -76.69 86.19
N LYS A 68 -4.12 -76.17 86.64
CA LYS A 68 -3.66 -74.82 86.33
C LYS A 68 -3.41 -74.64 84.84
N HIS A 69 -2.70 -75.57 84.20
CA HIS A 69 -2.41 -75.50 82.76
C HIS A 69 -3.68 -75.56 81.90
N LEU A 70 -4.67 -76.36 82.29
CA LEU A 70 -5.98 -76.39 81.63
C LEU A 70 -6.73 -75.06 81.76
N ASN A 71 -6.67 -74.41 82.92
CA ASN A 71 -7.30 -73.11 83.12
C ASN A 71 -6.58 -71.99 82.34
N ASP A 72 -5.26 -72.03 82.26
CA ASP A 72 -4.48 -71.09 81.46
C ASP A 72 -4.79 -71.28 79.96
N LEU A 73 -4.85 -72.53 79.47
CA LEU A 73 -5.30 -72.83 78.11
C LEU A 73 -6.72 -72.35 77.84
N LYS A 74 -7.66 -72.48 78.79
CA LYS A 74 -9.03 -71.94 78.63
C LYS A 74 -9.04 -70.41 78.52
N LYS A 75 -8.20 -69.72 79.29
CA LYS A 75 -8.05 -68.25 79.22
C LYS A 75 -7.41 -67.80 77.92
N GLU A 76 -6.39 -68.51 77.46
CA GLU A 76 -5.76 -68.27 76.16
C GLU A 76 -6.74 -68.53 75.02
N ASN A 77 -7.52 -69.61 75.08
CA ASN A 77 -8.53 -69.93 74.06
C ASN A 77 -9.66 -68.89 74.01
N PHE A 78 -10.10 -68.40 75.18
CA PHE A 78 -11.07 -67.30 75.26
C PHE A 78 -10.49 -65.99 74.70
N SER A 79 -9.24 -65.67 75.06
CA SER A 79 -8.55 -64.49 74.53
C SER A 79 -8.33 -64.57 73.02
N LEU A 80 -7.99 -65.76 72.51
CA LEU A 80 -7.88 -66.03 71.08
C LEU A 80 -9.21 -65.88 70.37
N LYS A 81 -10.31 -66.42 70.93
CA LYS A 81 -11.65 -66.21 70.38
C LYS A 81 -12.03 -64.74 70.29
N LEU A 82 -11.77 -63.95 71.34
CA LEU A 82 -12.01 -62.50 71.30
C LEU A 82 -11.15 -61.81 70.25
N ARG A 83 -9.87 -62.19 70.13
CA ARG A 83 -8.97 -61.60 69.13
C ARG A 83 -9.40 -61.94 67.70
N ILE A 84 -9.83 -63.18 67.45
CA ILE A 84 -10.38 -63.63 66.17
C ILE A 84 -11.65 -62.85 65.87
N TYR A 85 -12.58 -62.74 66.82
CA TYR A 85 -13.82 -62.00 66.65
C TYR A 85 -13.59 -60.54 66.24
N PHE A 86 -12.71 -59.81 66.94
CA PHE A 86 -12.39 -58.42 66.58
C PHE A 86 -11.57 -58.28 65.29
N LEU A 87 -10.85 -59.33 64.88
CA LEU A 87 -10.18 -59.37 63.59
C LEU A 87 -11.19 -59.59 62.46
N GLU A 88 -12.10 -60.54 62.63
CA GLU A 88 -13.20 -60.81 61.68
C GLU A 88 -14.10 -59.57 61.52
N GLU A 89 -14.49 -58.92 62.62
CA GLU A 89 -15.31 -57.71 62.60
C GLU A 89 -14.62 -56.54 61.86
N ARG A 90 -13.30 -56.35 62.06
CA ARG A 90 -12.54 -55.33 61.30
C ARG A 90 -12.35 -55.69 59.83
N VAL A 91 -12.22 -56.98 59.50
CA VAL A 91 -12.06 -57.43 58.12
C VAL A 91 -13.40 -57.31 57.37
N GLN A 92 -14.53 -57.65 58.00
CA GLN A 92 -15.87 -57.45 57.44
C GLN A 92 -16.20 -55.97 57.24
N GLN A 93 -15.93 -55.11 58.23
CA GLN A 93 -16.17 -53.67 58.11
C GLN A 93 -15.34 -53.01 56.99
N LYS A 94 -14.13 -53.50 56.69
CA LYS A 94 -13.30 -52.97 55.59
C LYS A 94 -13.56 -53.64 54.25
N GLY A 95 -14.02 -54.90 54.24
CA GLY A 95 -14.21 -55.69 53.03
C GLY A 95 -15.53 -55.42 52.30
N GLU A 96 -16.62 -55.14 53.01
CA GLU A 96 -17.94 -54.98 52.39
C GLU A 96 -18.12 -53.61 51.71
N GLY A 97 -17.71 -52.50 52.36
CA GLY A 97 -17.75 -51.18 51.73
C GLY A 97 -16.81 -51.04 50.52
N SER A 98 -15.59 -51.59 50.62
CA SER A 98 -14.63 -51.54 49.52
C SER A 98 -15.04 -52.40 48.32
N ARG A 99 -15.83 -53.46 48.50
CA ARG A 99 -16.23 -54.35 47.40
C ARG A 99 -17.36 -53.74 46.58
N ASP A 100 -18.35 -53.17 47.22
CA ASP A 100 -19.49 -52.54 46.55
C ASP A 100 -19.08 -51.24 45.83
N ASP A 101 -18.13 -50.49 46.39
CA ASP A 101 -17.53 -49.32 45.73
C ASP A 101 -16.74 -49.72 44.48
N VAL A 102 -15.99 -50.83 44.53
CA VAL A 102 -15.27 -51.36 43.36
C VAL A 102 -16.24 -51.84 42.28
N TYR A 103 -17.32 -52.51 42.63
CA TYR A 103 -18.35 -52.91 41.64
C TYR A 103 -19.06 -51.70 41.02
N ARG A 104 -19.40 -50.69 41.83
CA ARG A 104 -19.98 -49.44 41.33
C ARG A 104 -19.04 -48.75 40.36
N ARG A 105 -17.76 -48.59 40.73
CA ARG A 105 -16.72 -48.02 39.86
C ARG A 105 -16.54 -48.83 38.58
N ASN A 106 -16.61 -50.16 38.66
CA ASN A 106 -16.48 -51.02 37.49
C ASN A 106 -17.66 -50.88 36.53
N ILE A 107 -18.88 -50.75 37.07
CA ILE A 107 -20.09 -50.48 36.26
C ILE A 107 -20.00 -49.10 35.61
N GLU A 108 -19.62 -48.06 36.36
CA GLU A 108 -19.40 -46.70 35.84
C GLU A 108 -18.39 -46.71 34.70
N LEU A 109 -17.22 -47.32 34.91
CA LEU A 109 -16.18 -47.43 33.89
C LEU A 109 -16.65 -48.23 32.67
N LYS A 110 -17.49 -49.26 32.86
CA LYS A 110 -18.03 -50.04 31.75
C LYS A 110 -19.03 -49.22 30.92
N VAL A 111 -19.88 -48.43 31.57
CA VAL A 111 -20.79 -47.49 30.91
C VAL A 111 -20.02 -46.40 30.17
N GLU A 112 -18.98 -45.84 30.78
CA GLU A 112 -18.10 -44.86 30.15
C GLU A 112 -17.39 -45.47 28.93
N VAL A 113 -16.83 -46.67 29.04
CA VAL A 113 -16.19 -47.36 27.92
C VAL A 113 -17.19 -47.65 26.80
N GLU A 114 -18.43 -48.05 27.11
CA GLU A 114 -19.46 -48.26 26.09
C GLU A 114 -19.97 -46.96 25.47
N SER A 115 -20.03 -45.86 26.24
CA SER A 115 -20.36 -44.53 25.71
C SER A 115 -19.27 -44.04 24.75
N LEU A 116 -18.01 -44.12 25.18
CA LEU A 116 -16.86 -43.72 24.37
C LEU A 116 -16.75 -44.57 23.09
N LYS A 117 -17.10 -45.86 23.14
CA LYS A 117 -17.19 -46.71 21.95
C LYS A 117 -18.27 -46.25 20.98
N ARG A 118 -19.46 -45.89 21.47
CA ARG A 118 -20.54 -45.33 20.64
C ARG A 118 -20.12 -43.99 20.02
N GLU A 119 -19.57 -43.08 20.82
CA GLU A 119 -19.09 -41.78 20.33
C GLU A 119 -17.98 -41.94 19.29
N LEU A 120 -17.05 -42.88 19.48
CA LEU A 120 -16.02 -43.18 18.49
C LEU A 120 -16.63 -43.71 17.19
N GLN A 121 -17.63 -44.59 17.28
CA GLN A 121 -18.31 -45.16 16.11
C GLN A 121 -19.14 -44.11 15.37
N GLU A 122 -19.83 -43.21 16.08
CA GLU A 122 -20.54 -42.07 15.50
C GLU A 122 -19.58 -41.09 14.82
N LYS A 123 -18.44 -40.79 15.45
CA LYS A 123 -17.39 -39.96 14.84
C LYS A 123 -16.79 -40.62 13.59
N GLN A 124 -16.57 -41.94 13.62
CA GLN A 124 -16.11 -42.68 12.44
C GLN A 124 -17.13 -42.59 11.30
N GLN A 125 -18.41 -42.82 11.58
CA GLN A 125 -19.47 -42.70 10.57
C GLN A 125 -19.61 -41.27 10.03
N ALA A 126 -19.45 -40.26 10.88
CA ALA A 126 -19.44 -38.87 10.44
C ALA A 126 -18.26 -38.58 9.51
N LEU A 127 -17.06 -39.06 9.87
CA LEU A 127 -15.86 -38.94 9.04
C LEU A 127 -16.05 -39.64 7.69
N ASP A 128 -16.54 -40.88 7.68
CA ASP A 128 -16.80 -41.63 6.45
C ASP A 128 -17.81 -40.90 5.55
N LYS A 129 -18.88 -40.36 6.13
CA LYS A 129 -19.86 -39.53 5.39
C LYS A 129 -19.24 -38.26 4.82
N THR A 130 -18.42 -37.55 5.61
CA THR A 130 -17.73 -36.35 5.12
C THR A 130 -16.70 -36.67 4.04
N TRP A 131 -16.04 -37.82 4.13
CA TRP A 131 -15.08 -38.28 3.13
C TRP A 131 -15.77 -38.60 1.80
N VAL A 132 -16.88 -39.35 1.84
CA VAL A 132 -17.69 -39.63 0.64
C VAL A 132 -18.25 -38.34 0.03
N ALA A 133 -18.69 -37.38 0.84
CA ALA A 133 -19.17 -36.09 0.34
C ALA A 133 -18.04 -35.27 -0.32
N ALA A 134 -16.85 -35.25 0.28
CA ALA A 134 -15.68 -34.58 -0.28
C ALA A 134 -15.20 -35.24 -1.57
N GLU A 135 -15.15 -36.57 -1.63
CA GLU A 135 -14.78 -37.33 -2.84
C GLU A 135 -15.78 -37.08 -3.97
N ASN A 136 -17.09 -37.09 -3.67
CA ASN A 136 -18.12 -36.75 -4.65
C ASN A 136 -18.00 -35.30 -5.15
N GLN A 137 -17.65 -34.36 -4.27
CA GLN A 137 -17.43 -32.97 -4.67
C GLN A 137 -16.19 -32.82 -5.54
N THR A 138 -15.09 -33.51 -5.22
CA THR A 138 -13.89 -33.57 -6.05
C THR A 138 -14.20 -34.16 -7.42
N ASN A 139 -14.90 -35.29 -7.48
CA ASN A 139 -15.33 -35.92 -8.74
C ASN A 139 -16.21 -34.99 -9.59
N ARG A 140 -17.14 -34.25 -8.97
CA ARG A 140 -17.95 -33.24 -9.65
C ARG A 140 -17.11 -32.07 -10.17
N SER A 141 -16.15 -31.58 -9.38
CA SER A 141 -15.25 -30.51 -9.79
C SER A 141 -14.33 -30.94 -10.94
N GLU A 142 -13.82 -32.18 -10.91
CA GLU A 142 -13.03 -32.75 -12.00
C GLU A 142 -13.87 -32.94 -13.27
N ALA A 143 -15.11 -33.39 -13.15
CA ALA A 143 -16.03 -33.52 -14.27
C ALA A 143 -16.35 -32.16 -14.91
N ALA A 144 -16.61 -31.13 -14.09
CA ALA A 144 -16.85 -29.77 -14.57
C ALA A 144 -15.60 -29.17 -15.25
N LEU A 145 -14.40 -29.42 -14.71
CA LEU A 145 -13.15 -29.02 -15.36
C LEU A 145 -12.98 -29.70 -16.70
N ARG A 146 -13.22 -31.02 -16.80
CA ARG A 146 -13.17 -31.76 -18.07
C ARG A 146 -14.15 -31.21 -19.09
N GLN A 147 -15.38 -30.92 -18.68
CA GLN A 147 -16.38 -30.28 -19.56
C GLN A 147 -15.91 -28.92 -20.07
N HIS A 148 -15.39 -28.06 -19.20
CA HIS A 148 -14.86 -26.76 -19.61
C HIS A 148 -13.65 -26.88 -20.55
N TYR A 149 -12.77 -27.87 -20.35
CA TYR A 149 -11.68 -28.14 -21.29
C TYR A 149 -12.20 -28.61 -22.65
N GLU A 150 -13.18 -29.49 -22.69
CA GLU A 150 -13.80 -29.93 -23.95
C GLU A 150 -14.54 -28.81 -24.66
N GLU A 151 -15.26 -27.94 -23.94
CA GLU A 151 -15.92 -26.76 -24.50
C GLU A 151 -14.90 -25.79 -25.08
N ARG A 152 -13.82 -25.48 -24.36
CA ARG A 152 -12.72 -24.65 -24.88
C ARG A 152 -12.05 -25.25 -26.10
N GLN A 153 -11.92 -26.57 -26.15
CA GLN A 153 -11.42 -27.26 -27.34
C GLN A 153 -12.39 -27.09 -28.51
N ARG A 154 -13.70 -27.33 -28.32
CA ARG A 154 -14.72 -27.13 -29.36
C ARG A 154 -14.79 -25.67 -29.84
N GLU A 155 -14.67 -24.70 -28.95
CA GLU A 155 -14.59 -23.28 -29.30
C GLU A 155 -13.35 -22.99 -30.15
N SER A 156 -12.20 -23.54 -29.75
CA SER A 156 -10.96 -23.39 -30.51
C SER A 156 -11.07 -24.03 -31.89
N GLU A 157 -11.61 -25.23 -31.99
CA GLU A 157 -11.89 -25.94 -33.24
C GLU A 157 -12.82 -25.10 -34.14
N HIS A 158 -13.90 -24.57 -33.57
CA HIS A 158 -14.82 -23.70 -34.31
C HIS A 158 -14.16 -22.42 -34.83
N VAL A 159 -13.27 -21.80 -34.03
CA VAL A 159 -12.49 -20.65 -34.48
C VAL A 159 -11.53 -21.04 -35.61
N TYR A 160 -10.87 -22.19 -35.52
CA TYR A 160 -10.03 -22.69 -36.60
C TYR A 160 -10.82 -22.92 -37.89
N GLU A 161 -11.99 -23.57 -37.80
CA GLU A 161 -12.89 -23.77 -38.95
C GLU A 161 -13.35 -22.44 -39.56
N LEU A 162 -13.70 -21.45 -38.73
CA LEU A 162 -14.11 -20.13 -39.20
C LEU A 162 -12.98 -19.41 -39.93
N LEU A 163 -11.76 -19.49 -39.40
CA LEU A 163 -10.57 -18.91 -40.02
C LEU A 163 -10.25 -19.60 -41.35
N GLU A 164 -10.33 -20.93 -41.41
CA GLU A 164 -10.15 -21.70 -42.64
C GLU A 164 -11.18 -21.29 -43.70
N ASN A 165 -12.46 -21.22 -43.33
CA ASN A 165 -13.53 -20.77 -44.23
C ASN A 165 -13.27 -19.34 -44.74
N LYS A 166 -12.83 -18.42 -43.86
CA LYS A 166 -12.52 -17.04 -44.25
C LYS A 166 -11.32 -16.96 -45.19
N ILE A 167 -10.29 -17.77 -44.94
CA ILE A 167 -9.12 -17.87 -45.84
C ILE A 167 -9.56 -18.38 -47.22
N GLN A 168 -10.41 -19.42 -47.27
CA GLN A 168 -10.94 -19.96 -48.53
C GLN A 168 -11.75 -18.91 -49.31
N LEU A 169 -12.64 -18.18 -48.64
CA LEU A 169 -13.41 -17.10 -49.27
C LEU A 169 -12.51 -15.99 -49.81
N LEU A 170 -11.54 -15.52 -49.04
CA LEU A 170 -10.57 -14.51 -49.48
C LEU A 170 -9.72 -14.99 -50.67
N GLN A 171 -9.38 -16.28 -50.72
CA GLN A 171 -8.68 -16.88 -51.85
C GLN A 171 -9.55 -16.91 -53.11
N GLU A 172 -10.83 -17.26 -53.00
CA GLU A 172 -11.77 -17.23 -54.13
C GLU A 172 -12.04 -15.80 -54.61
N GLU A 173 -12.23 -14.83 -53.71
CA GLU A 173 -12.36 -13.41 -54.08
C GLU A 173 -11.12 -12.91 -54.82
N ALA A 174 -9.91 -13.24 -54.33
CA ALA A 174 -8.67 -12.89 -55.00
C ALA A 174 -8.56 -13.57 -56.38
N ARG A 175 -9.05 -14.80 -56.53
CA ARG A 175 -9.08 -15.52 -57.82
C ARG A 175 -10.04 -14.86 -58.80
N LEU A 176 -11.24 -14.48 -58.35
CA LEU A 176 -12.23 -13.79 -59.16
C LEU A 176 -11.69 -12.42 -59.62
N ALA A 177 -11.15 -11.61 -58.70
CA ALA A 177 -10.55 -10.32 -59.03
C ALA A 177 -9.40 -10.43 -60.04
N ARG A 178 -8.57 -11.48 -59.95
CA ARG A 178 -7.54 -11.76 -60.96
C ARG A 178 -8.15 -12.07 -62.33
N SER A 179 -9.19 -12.90 -62.37
CA SER A 179 -9.86 -13.24 -63.64
C SER A 179 -10.55 -12.03 -64.28
N GLU A 180 -11.14 -11.14 -63.49
CA GLU A 180 -11.74 -9.89 -63.97
C GLU A 180 -10.67 -8.93 -64.50
N ALA A 181 -9.54 -8.80 -63.79
CA ALA A 181 -8.41 -8.01 -64.27
C ALA A 181 -7.84 -8.56 -65.59
N GLU A 182 -7.69 -9.88 -65.70
CA GLU A 182 -7.26 -10.54 -66.94
C GLU A 182 -8.25 -10.25 -68.09
N GLN A 183 -9.55 -10.37 -67.84
CA GLN A 183 -10.60 -10.02 -68.82
C GLN A 183 -10.54 -8.54 -69.24
N ALA A 184 -10.40 -7.63 -68.27
CA ALA A 184 -10.27 -6.20 -68.54
C ALA A 184 -9.01 -5.88 -69.37
N THR A 185 -7.87 -6.53 -69.08
CA THR A 185 -6.66 -6.36 -69.90
C THR A 185 -6.82 -6.94 -71.29
N ALA A 186 -7.54 -8.04 -71.47
CA ALA A 186 -7.85 -8.61 -72.78
C ALA A 186 -8.76 -7.69 -73.60
N LEU A 187 -9.79 -7.12 -72.98
CA LEU A 187 -10.67 -6.12 -73.60
C LEU A 187 -9.90 -4.86 -73.99
N ALA A 188 -9.06 -4.31 -73.10
CA ALA A 188 -8.22 -3.16 -73.39
C ALA A 188 -7.26 -3.42 -74.56
N LYS A 189 -6.65 -4.62 -74.63
CA LYS A 189 -5.80 -5.02 -75.78
C LYS A 189 -6.60 -5.13 -77.07
N ALA A 190 -7.82 -5.67 -77.03
CA ALA A 190 -8.70 -5.75 -78.20
C ALA A 190 -9.13 -4.36 -78.68
N GLU A 191 -9.46 -3.46 -77.77
CA GLU A 191 -9.81 -2.07 -78.09
C GLU A 191 -8.61 -1.29 -78.64
N ALA A 192 -7.41 -1.45 -78.05
CA ALA A 192 -6.19 -0.87 -78.58
C ALA A 192 -5.89 -1.32 -80.02
N ARG A 193 -6.07 -2.62 -80.32
CA ARG A 193 -5.98 -3.14 -81.69
C ARG A 193 -7.00 -2.50 -82.61
N ARG A 194 -8.26 -2.36 -82.17
CA ARG A 194 -9.32 -1.68 -82.94
C ARG A 194 -8.96 -0.22 -83.24
N CYS A 195 -8.43 0.51 -82.25
CA CYS A 195 -7.96 1.89 -82.42
C CYS A 195 -6.80 1.98 -83.41
N GLN A 196 -5.85 1.03 -83.36
CA GLN A 196 -4.74 0.95 -84.33
C GLN A 196 -5.24 0.66 -85.76
N GLU A 197 -6.18 -0.27 -85.93
CA GLU A 197 -6.80 -0.56 -87.24
C GLU A 197 -7.57 0.64 -87.79
N LEU A 198 -8.34 1.33 -86.95
CA LEU A 198 -9.05 2.56 -87.35
C LEU A 198 -8.06 3.67 -87.73
N ALA A 199 -6.97 3.84 -86.99
CA ALA A 199 -5.91 4.79 -87.31
C ALA A 199 -5.21 4.43 -88.64
N ALA A 200 -4.99 3.15 -88.92
CA ALA A 200 -4.46 2.69 -90.20
C ALA A 200 -5.42 2.97 -91.36
N LYS A 201 -6.72 2.67 -91.20
CA LYS A 201 -7.76 3.00 -92.18
C LYS A 201 -7.89 4.50 -92.44
N LEU A 202 -7.79 5.34 -91.40
CA LEU A 202 -7.77 6.81 -91.55
C LEU A 202 -6.51 7.29 -92.30
N LYS A 203 -5.34 6.69 -92.05
CA LYS A 203 -4.11 6.98 -92.82
C LYS A 203 -4.24 6.55 -94.28
N GLU A 204 -4.88 5.42 -94.57
CA GLU A 204 -5.17 5.00 -95.96
C GLU A 204 -6.18 5.92 -96.64
N ALA A 205 -7.28 6.29 -95.97
CA ALA A 205 -8.27 7.22 -96.50
C ALA A 205 -7.69 8.62 -96.77
N ALA A 206 -6.75 9.08 -95.94
CA ALA A 206 -6.00 10.32 -96.16
C ALA A 206 -5.05 10.22 -97.38
N ARG A 207 -4.47 9.05 -97.65
CA ARG A 207 -3.65 8.80 -98.85
C ARG A 207 -4.50 8.71 -100.13
N THR A 208 -5.75 8.26 -100.04
CA THR A 208 -6.66 8.17 -101.20
C THR A 208 -7.42 9.46 -101.53
N LYS A 209 -7.42 10.46 -100.62
CA LYS A 209 -8.04 11.79 -100.83
C LYS A 209 -7.03 12.89 -101.19
N GLY A 210 -5.83 12.50 -101.62
CA GLY A 210 -4.80 13.38 -102.14
C GLY A 210 -4.75 13.43 -103.67
N ASP A 211 -5.90 13.43 -104.36
CA ASP A 211 -5.99 13.85 -105.77
C ASP A 211 -7.45 14.16 -106.14
N GLY A 212 -7.73 15.37 -106.64
CA GLY A 212 -9.05 15.77 -107.15
C GLY A 212 -9.79 16.82 -106.29
N GLY A 213 -9.88 18.03 -106.82
CA GLY A 213 -10.41 19.22 -106.13
C GLY A 213 -11.91 19.49 -106.26
N SER A 214 -12.29 20.59 -105.58
CA SER A 214 -13.45 21.46 -105.83
C SER A 214 -14.86 20.89 -105.61
N GLY A 215 -15.63 21.56 -104.74
CA GLY A 215 -17.10 21.54 -104.83
C GLY A 215 -17.81 21.60 -103.49
N ASP A 216 -18.46 22.73 -103.27
CA ASP A 216 -19.21 23.17 -102.09
C ASP A 216 -20.47 22.33 -101.78
N GLY A 217 -20.81 22.20 -100.49
CA GLY A 217 -22.17 21.95 -99.99
C GLY A 217 -22.68 20.51 -99.88
N CYS A 218 -22.57 19.89 -98.68
CA CYS A 218 -23.63 19.14 -97.97
C CYS A 218 -23.03 18.23 -96.89
N ASP A 219 -23.07 18.63 -95.61
CA ASP A 219 -22.97 17.69 -94.48
C ASP A 219 -24.07 17.96 -93.44
N ALA A 220 -25.31 17.75 -93.90
CA ALA A 220 -26.45 17.40 -93.06
C ALA A 220 -26.56 15.87 -92.87
N ALA A 221 -25.44 15.14 -92.97
CA ALA A 221 -25.40 13.67 -93.05
C ALA A 221 -24.49 12.99 -91.99
N ALA A 222 -24.26 13.63 -90.84
CA ALA A 222 -23.62 13.01 -89.66
C ALA A 222 -24.58 12.86 -88.46
N ARG A 223 -25.90 12.85 -88.72
CA ARG A 223 -26.93 12.37 -87.79
C ARG A 223 -27.79 11.36 -88.54
N ARG A 224 -27.84 10.13 -88.00
CA ARG A 224 -28.50 8.91 -88.52
C ARG A 224 -27.60 7.99 -89.37
N ARG A 225 -26.89 7.09 -88.68
CA ARG A 225 -26.80 5.65 -88.96
C ARG A 225 -25.72 5.03 -88.06
N THR A 226 -26.15 4.41 -86.96
CA THR A 226 -25.58 3.20 -86.33
C THR A 226 -26.54 2.74 -85.23
N GLU A 227 -27.82 2.64 -85.58
CA GLU A 227 -28.69 1.58 -85.06
C GLU A 227 -28.65 0.51 -86.16
N GLU A 228 -28.06 -0.65 -85.85
CA GLU A 228 -28.21 -1.97 -86.49
C GLU A 228 -26.97 -2.81 -86.18
N LEU A 229 -26.91 -3.39 -84.97
CA LEU A 229 -26.36 -4.73 -84.71
C LEU A 229 -26.95 -5.25 -83.38
N GLY A 230 -28.10 -5.90 -83.49
CA GLY A 230 -28.55 -7.04 -82.68
C GLY A 230 -29.33 -7.94 -83.64
N PRO A 231 -29.28 -9.29 -83.54
CA PRO A 231 -29.67 -10.02 -82.32
C PRO A 231 -28.95 -11.36 -82.03
N MET A 232 -28.95 -11.79 -80.76
CA MET A 232 -29.04 -13.18 -80.23
C MET A 232 -28.95 -13.07 -78.69
N GLU A 233 -30.05 -13.08 -77.92
CA GLU A 233 -30.84 -14.25 -77.44
C GLU A 233 -29.96 -15.33 -76.76
N GLU A 234 -29.83 -15.29 -75.42
CA GLU A 234 -30.57 -16.06 -74.36
C GLU A 234 -29.74 -17.28 -73.85
N PRO A 235 -29.94 -17.86 -72.62
CA PRO A 235 -30.97 -17.60 -71.61
C PRO A 235 -30.47 -17.43 -70.13
N LEU A 236 -31.44 -17.03 -69.30
CA LEU A 236 -31.68 -17.23 -67.85
C LEU A 236 -30.93 -18.40 -67.13
N PRO A 237 -30.74 -18.38 -65.78
CA PRO A 237 -31.78 -17.96 -64.82
C PRO A 237 -31.38 -17.04 -63.67
N ALA A 238 -32.37 -16.23 -63.30
CA ALA A 238 -32.61 -15.87 -61.92
C ALA A 238 -33.15 -17.11 -61.17
N GLU A 239 -32.44 -17.54 -60.13
CA GLU A 239 -33.03 -18.34 -59.05
C GLU A 239 -32.47 -17.84 -57.70
N ARG A 240 -33.28 -16.96 -57.09
CA ARG A 240 -33.51 -16.76 -55.65
C ARG A 240 -32.34 -16.93 -54.67
N CYS A 241 -31.95 -15.82 -54.07
CA CYS A 241 -31.66 -15.75 -52.63
C CYS A 241 -32.35 -14.51 -52.07
N ASP A 242 -33.54 -14.71 -51.49
CA ASP A 242 -34.23 -13.72 -50.68
C ASP A 242 -33.37 -13.34 -49.45
N PRO A 243 -33.27 -12.06 -49.07
CA PRO A 243 -32.79 -11.68 -47.76
C PRO A 243 -33.98 -11.72 -46.80
N GLN A 244 -34.23 -12.88 -46.17
CA GLN A 244 -35.25 -13.01 -45.13
C GLN A 244 -34.59 -13.25 -43.76
N LEU A 245 -34.02 -12.19 -43.18
CA LEU A 245 -33.72 -12.12 -41.75
C LEU A 245 -34.82 -11.30 -41.06
N ARG A 246 -35.91 -11.99 -40.70
CA ARG A 246 -36.78 -11.59 -39.59
C ARG A 246 -37.55 -12.78 -39.04
N ASP A 247 -37.49 -12.90 -37.72
CA ASP A 247 -38.42 -13.56 -36.79
C ASP A 247 -38.78 -15.04 -37.00
N LYS A 248 -38.20 -15.89 -36.14
CA LYS A 248 -38.91 -17.04 -35.53
C LYS A 248 -38.55 -17.15 -34.05
N ALA A 249 -39.21 -16.33 -33.25
CA ALA A 249 -39.66 -16.74 -31.93
C ALA A 249 -40.97 -17.54 -32.10
N ALA A 250 -41.18 -18.51 -31.20
CA ALA A 250 -42.41 -19.23 -30.91
C ALA A 250 -42.93 -20.25 -31.95
N ALA A 251 -42.70 -21.52 -31.64
CA ALA A 251 -43.71 -22.58 -31.76
C ALA A 251 -43.34 -23.73 -30.81
N GLY A 252 -43.77 -23.60 -29.55
CA GLY A 252 -44.24 -24.80 -28.85
C GLY A 252 -45.56 -25.20 -29.47
N GLN A 253 -45.76 -26.50 -29.68
CA GLN A 253 -47.02 -27.22 -29.79
C GLN A 253 -46.65 -28.70 -29.89
N ASN A 254 -47.00 -29.49 -28.86
CA ASN A 254 -48.13 -30.44 -28.92
C ASN A 254 -47.67 -31.84 -29.39
N LEU A 255 -48.13 -32.99 -28.91
CA LEU A 255 -49.17 -33.42 -27.96
C LEU A 255 -48.91 -34.92 -27.70
N GLN A 256 -49.40 -35.42 -26.56
CA GLN A 256 -50.08 -36.72 -26.37
C GLN A 256 -49.36 -38.00 -26.83
N ASP A 257 -49.20 -38.96 -25.92
CA ASP A 257 -50.27 -39.97 -25.84
C ASP A 257 -50.38 -40.69 -24.50
N GLU A 258 -51.62 -40.99 -24.18
CA GLU A 258 -52.15 -41.60 -22.99
C GLU A 258 -52.28 -43.14 -23.19
N HIS A 259 -52.47 -43.86 -22.07
CA HIS A 259 -53.01 -45.23 -21.96
C HIS A 259 -52.05 -46.44 -22.08
N GLN A 260 -51.86 -47.15 -20.96
CA GLN A 260 -52.65 -48.36 -20.66
C GLN A 260 -52.47 -48.89 -19.21
N LYS A 261 -53.62 -49.03 -18.53
CA LYS A 261 -53.96 -49.89 -17.36
C LYS A 261 -53.87 -51.40 -17.75
N PRO A 262 -54.20 -52.39 -16.87
CA PRO A 262 -53.67 -52.77 -15.55
C PRO A 262 -53.37 -54.31 -15.47
N ALA A 263 -53.02 -54.82 -14.27
CA ALA A 263 -52.65 -56.19 -13.84
C ALA A 263 -53.52 -57.39 -14.35
N PRO A 264 -53.12 -58.70 -14.23
CA PRO A 264 -53.11 -59.40 -12.93
C PRO A 264 -52.17 -60.63 -12.72
N GLY A 265 -51.93 -60.97 -11.44
CA GLY A 265 -51.73 -62.34 -10.91
C GLY A 265 -50.28 -62.85 -10.81
N ASP A 266 -49.84 -63.54 -9.76
CA ASP A 266 -50.48 -63.90 -8.51
C ASP A 266 -49.45 -64.48 -7.51
N SER A 267 -49.76 -64.29 -6.23
CA SER A 267 -49.47 -65.15 -5.07
C SER A 267 -48.06 -65.29 -4.44
N ALA A 268 -48.11 -65.07 -3.12
CA ALA A 268 -47.32 -65.66 -2.04
C ALA A 268 -45.99 -65.01 -1.65
N SER A 269 -46.03 -64.07 -0.72
CA SER A 269 -45.77 -64.39 0.70
C SER A 269 -46.04 -63.18 1.58
N ARG A 270 -46.98 -63.37 2.49
CA ARG A 270 -47.41 -62.43 3.51
C ARG A 270 -46.56 -62.68 4.75
N GLU A 271 -45.58 -61.82 4.98
CA GLU A 271 -45.06 -61.44 6.30
C GLU A 271 -44.07 -60.28 6.11
N CYS A 272 -44.15 -59.26 6.98
CA CYS A 272 -43.40 -57.98 6.98
C CYS A 272 -44.08 -56.77 6.29
N THR A 273 -45.28 -56.39 6.74
CA THR A 273 -45.91 -55.09 6.40
C THR A 273 -45.70 -54.03 7.49
N ALA A 274 -44.46 -53.84 7.97
CA ALA A 274 -44.16 -52.78 8.93
C ALA A 274 -42.99 -51.85 8.51
N ASP A 275 -42.07 -52.29 7.62
CA ASP A 275 -40.88 -51.48 7.29
C ASP A 275 -40.93 -50.77 5.93
N LEU A 276 -41.91 -51.09 5.06
CA LEU A 276 -42.03 -50.46 3.74
C LEU A 276 -42.84 -49.15 3.73
N CYS A 277 -43.53 -48.81 4.83
CA CYS A 277 -44.22 -47.51 4.95
C CYS A 277 -43.33 -46.38 5.49
N ALA A 278 -42.08 -46.66 5.90
CA ALA A 278 -41.12 -45.65 6.34
C ALA A 278 -40.16 -45.21 5.22
N THR A 279 -39.86 -46.08 4.25
CA THR A 279 -38.95 -45.79 3.14
C THR A 279 -39.62 -45.04 1.98
N GLU A 280 -40.93 -45.23 1.76
CA GLU A 280 -41.68 -44.42 0.79
C GLU A 280 -41.74 -42.93 1.13
N PRO A 281 -42.06 -42.48 2.36
CA PRO A 281 -42.02 -41.06 2.70
C PRO A 281 -40.58 -40.51 2.73
N GLN A 282 -39.56 -41.34 3.02
CA GLN A 282 -38.16 -40.92 3.01
C GLN A 282 -37.60 -40.77 1.59
N GLY A 283 -37.94 -41.67 0.66
CA GLY A 283 -37.61 -41.54 -0.75
C GLY A 283 -38.37 -40.39 -1.42
N LYS A 284 -39.65 -40.17 -1.05
CA LYS A 284 -40.41 -38.99 -1.47
C LYS A 284 -39.81 -37.71 -0.90
N MET A 285 -39.35 -37.69 0.36
CA MET A 285 -38.61 -36.56 0.94
C MET A 285 -37.32 -36.29 0.18
N GLN A 286 -36.49 -37.31 -0.08
CA GLN A 286 -35.25 -37.14 -0.84
C GLN A 286 -35.53 -36.62 -2.25
N GLN A 287 -36.56 -37.14 -2.93
CA GLN A 287 -36.99 -36.62 -4.23
C GLN A 287 -37.52 -35.17 -4.15
N PHE A 288 -38.25 -34.81 -3.09
CA PHE A 288 -38.66 -33.44 -2.84
C PHE A 288 -37.46 -32.54 -2.52
N GLU A 289 -36.45 -33.03 -1.82
CA GLU A 289 -35.22 -32.30 -1.50
C GLU A 289 -34.38 -32.09 -2.76
N ASP A 290 -34.19 -33.11 -3.59
CA ASP A 290 -33.46 -33.02 -4.86
C ASP A 290 -34.18 -32.09 -5.86
N THR A 291 -35.51 -32.17 -5.94
CA THR A 291 -36.31 -31.25 -6.79
C THR A 291 -36.32 -29.83 -6.24
N ASN A 292 -36.34 -29.63 -4.92
CA ASN A 292 -36.25 -28.32 -4.30
C ASN A 292 -34.84 -27.72 -4.48
N GLN A 293 -33.78 -28.54 -4.42
CA GLN A 293 -32.42 -28.13 -4.71
C GLN A 293 -32.26 -27.74 -6.18
N LEU A 294 -32.84 -28.50 -7.11
CA LEU A 294 -32.86 -28.13 -8.53
C LEU A 294 -33.68 -26.85 -8.78
N LEU A 295 -34.81 -26.67 -8.10
CA LEU A 295 -35.60 -25.43 -8.18
C LEU A 295 -34.83 -24.25 -7.57
N GLN A 296 -34.06 -24.46 -6.51
CA GLN A 296 -33.19 -23.46 -5.89
C GLN A 296 -32.06 -23.06 -6.86
N GLU A 297 -31.45 -24.03 -7.54
CA GLU A 297 -30.45 -23.79 -8.58
C GLU A 297 -31.05 -23.03 -9.77
N LYS A 298 -32.23 -23.43 -10.25
CA LYS A 298 -32.97 -22.70 -11.30
C LYS A 298 -33.37 -21.30 -10.88
N LEU A 299 -33.75 -21.09 -9.61
CA LEU A 299 -34.03 -19.78 -9.07
C LEU A 299 -32.76 -18.91 -9.03
N ASN A 300 -31.61 -19.50 -8.67
CA ASN A 300 -30.33 -18.80 -8.65
C ASN A 300 -29.86 -18.44 -10.07
N GLU A 301 -30.01 -19.36 -11.02
CA GLU A 301 -29.71 -19.17 -12.45
C GLU A 301 -30.58 -18.05 -13.04
N LEU A 302 -31.91 -18.11 -12.84
CA LEU A 302 -32.82 -17.04 -13.24
C LEU A 302 -32.50 -15.71 -12.54
N ASN A 303 -32.11 -15.71 -11.27
CA ASN A 303 -31.67 -14.49 -10.59
C ASN A 303 -30.38 -13.92 -11.18
N PHE A 304 -29.45 -14.78 -11.63
CA PHE A 304 -28.22 -14.34 -12.29
C PHE A 304 -28.53 -13.76 -13.68
N GLU A 305 -29.38 -14.42 -14.47
CA GLU A 305 -29.85 -13.91 -15.76
C GLU A 305 -30.65 -12.61 -15.62
N LEU A 306 -31.47 -12.47 -14.57
CA LEU A 306 -32.22 -11.24 -14.31
C LEU A 306 -31.28 -10.11 -13.88
N LYS A 307 -30.23 -10.40 -13.12
CA LYS A 307 -29.18 -9.41 -12.81
C LYS A 307 -28.40 -8.99 -14.06
N SER A 308 -27.97 -9.94 -14.89
CA SER A 308 -27.25 -9.62 -16.12
C SER A 308 -28.14 -8.85 -17.12
N ALA A 309 -29.42 -9.20 -17.23
CA ALA A 309 -30.41 -8.46 -18.03
C ALA A 309 -30.70 -7.06 -17.47
N ARG A 310 -30.71 -6.88 -16.14
CA ARG A 310 -30.82 -5.54 -15.52
C ARG A 310 -29.59 -4.69 -15.81
N GLU A 311 -28.40 -5.26 -15.72
CA GLU A 311 -27.16 -4.54 -16.06
C GLU A 311 -27.12 -4.16 -17.54
N THR A 312 -27.55 -5.03 -18.46
CA THR A 312 -27.62 -4.68 -19.88
C THR A 312 -28.69 -3.63 -20.15
N SER A 313 -29.85 -3.68 -19.48
CA SER A 313 -30.88 -2.62 -19.55
C SER A 313 -30.35 -1.29 -19.03
N GLN A 314 -29.64 -1.27 -17.90
CA GLN A 314 -29.03 -0.06 -17.35
C GLN A 314 -27.98 0.53 -18.29
N ARG A 315 -27.14 -0.31 -18.91
CA ARG A 315 -26.19 0.13 -19.94
C ARG A 315 -26.91 0.71 -21.16
N GLN A 316 -28.02 0.12 -21.58
CA GLN A 316 -28.85 0.64 -22.66
C GLN A 316 -29.50 1.98 -22.28
N ASP A 317 -30.02 2.13 -21.06
CA ASP A 317 -30.61 3.39 -20.57
C ASP A 317 -29.59 4.51 -20.51
N LEU A 318 -28.36 4.24 -20.05
CA LEU A 318 -27.25 5.21 -20.08
C LEU A 318 -26.90 5.60 -21.51
N THR A 319 -26.90 4.64 -22.44
CA THR A 319 -26.67 4.91 -23.86
C THR A 319 -27.79 5.79 -24.44
N ILE A 320 -29.05 5.48 -24.15
CA ILE A 320 -30.22 6.27 -24.58
C ILE A 320 -30.17 7.68 -23.99
N GLN A 321 -29.77 7.84 -22.73
CA GLN A 321 -29.58 9.16 -22.10
C GLN A 321 -28.50 9.96 -22.82
N SER A 322 -27.34 9.37 -23.12
CA SER A 322 -26.26 10.05 -23.85
C SER A 322 -26.68 10.48 -25.26
N LEU A 323 -27.45 9.64 -25.97
CA LEU A 323 -27.98 9.95 -27.29
C LEU A 323 -29.06 11.04 -27.23
N ASN A 324 -29.91 11.03 -26.20
CA ASN A 324 -30.92 12.08 -26.00
C ASN A 324 -30.28 13.43 -25.68
N GLU A 325 -29.20 13.45 -24.92
CA GLU A 325 -28.44 14.68 -24.64
C GLU A 325 -27.77 15.22 -25.90
N ALA A 326 -27.18 14.34 -26.72
CA ALA A 326 -26.63 14.71 -28.02
C ALA A 326 -27.70 15.26 -28.97
N LEU A 327 -28.90 14.65 -28.99
CA LEU A 327 -30.04 15.13 -29.78
C LEU A 327 -30.47 16.53 -29.33
N LYS A 328 -30.66 16.75 -28.02
CA LYS A 328 -31.04 18.07 -27.47
C LYS A 328 -29.99 19.15 -27.76
N SER A 329 -28.71 18.79 -27.70
CA SER A 329 -27.62 19.70 -28.10
C SER A 329 -27.76 20.07 -29.58
N LYS A 330 -28.01 19.09 -30.46
CA LYS A 330 -28.23 19.35 -31.89
C LYS A 330 -29.50 20.15 -32.18
N GLU A 331 -30.59 19.92 -31.47
CA GLU A 331 -31.82 20.72 -31.56
C GLU A 331 -31.54 22.18 -31.17
N SER A 332 -30.80 22.42 -30.07
CA SER A 332 -30.41 23.78 -29.66
C SER A 332 -29.49 24.47 -30.68
N GLU A 333 -28.53 23.75 -31.28
CA GLU A 333 -27.70 24.27 -32.38
C GLU A 333 -28.57 24.66 -33.59
N THR A 334 -29.59 23.86 -33.93
CA THR A 334 -30.51 24.21 -35.02
C THR A 334 -31.36 25.44 -34.71
N GLU A 335 -31.87 25.59 -33.49
CA GLU A 335 -32.62 26.78 -33.04
C GLU A 335 -31.75 28.04 -33.09
N GLU A 336 -30.48 27.94 -32.69
CA GLU A 336 -29.53 29.04 -32.82
C GLU A 336 -29.28 29.43 -34.29
N LEU A 337 -29.15 28.44 -35.19
CA LEU A 337 -29.03 28.69 -36.62
C LEU A 337 -30.28 29.37 -37.19
N TYR A 338 -31.48 28.98 -36.76
CA TYR A 338 -32.72 29.68 -37.12
C TYR A 338 -32.70 31.14 -36.68
N HIS A 339 -32.33 31.43 -35.44
CA HIS A 339 -32.21 32.81 -34.95
C HIS A 339 -31.12 33.62 -35.67
N VAL A 340 -30.02 33.00 -36.11
CA VAL A 340 -29.01 33.67 -36.94
C VAL A 340 -29.56 34.01 -38.32
N ILE A 341 -30.29 33.09 -38.96
CA ILE A 341 -30.93 33.32 -40.26
C ILE A 341 -31.95 34.45 -40.15
N GLU A 342 -32.77 34.47 -39.09
CA GLU A 342 -33.73 35.55 -38.82
C GLU A 342 -33.01 36.90 -38.65
N GLY A 343 -31.95 36.96 -37.83
CA GLY A 343 -31.16 38.17 -37.65
C GLY A 343 -30.49 38.65 -38.95
N GLN A 344 -30.01 37.73 -39.79
CA GLN A 344 -29.47 38.06 -41.11
C GLN A 344 -30.54 38.61 -42.04
N ASN A 345 -31.73 38.01 -42.08
CA ASN A 345 -32.87 38.50 -42.86
C ASN A 345 -33.32 39.90 -42.42
N GLU A 346 -33.34 40.19 -41.11
CA GLU A 346 -33.61 41.53 -40.60
C GLU A 346 -32.55 42.55 -41.03
N THR A 347 -31.27 42.17 -41.00
CA THR A 347 -30.19 43.06 -41.46
C THR A 347 -30.25 43.31 -42.96
N MET A 348 -30.60 42.29 -43.76
CA MET A 348 -30.85 42.46 -45.19
C MET A 348 -32.03 43.38 -45.46
N ALA A 349 -33.14 43.23 -44.72
CA ALA A 349 -34.29 44.13 -44.83
C ALA A 349 -33.92 45.58 -44.50
N LYS A 350 -33.14 45.80 -43.43
CA LYS A 350 -32.62 47.14 -43.06
C LYS A 350 -31.70 47.72 -44.13
N LEU A 351 -30.83 46.90 -44.75
CA LEU A 351 -29.97 47.34 -45.84
C LEU A 351 -30.77 47.70 -47.11
N GLN A 352 -31.81 46.92 -47.43
CA GLN A 352 -32.74 47.23 -48.51
C GLN A 352 -33.48 48.55 -48.24
N ASP A 353 -33.99 48.76 -47.02
CA ASP A 353 -34.63 50.01 -46.60
C ASP A 353 -33.69 51.21 -46.65
N MET A 354 -32.43 51.05 -46.23
CA MET A 354 -31.43 52.12 -46.29
C MET A 354 -31.02 52.43 -47.73
N LEU A 355 -30.89 51.42 -48.60
CA LEU A 355 -30.64 51.61 -50.03
C LEU A 355 -31.81 52.38 -50.67
N HIS A 356 -33.05 52.01 -50.35
CA HIS A 356 -34.24 52.72 -50.81
C HIS A 356 -34.28 54.17 -50.30
N ARG A 357 -33.93 54.44 -49.03
CA ARG A 357 -33.84 55.80 -48.47
C ARG A 357 -32.71 56.62 -49.08
N SER A 358 -31.55 56.01 -49.35
CA SER A 358 -30.41 56.66 -50.00
C SER A 358 -30.73 57.02 -51.46
N GLN A 359 -31.38 56.13 -52.19
CA GLN A 359 -31.86 56.38 -53.56
C GLN A 359 -32.94 57.48 -53.57
N LEU A 360 -33.84 57.52 -52.57
CA LEU A 360 -34.81 58.60 -52.41
C LEU A 360 -34.15 59.95 -52.09
N GLY A 361 -33.11 59.97 -51.26
CA GLY A 361 -32.35 61.17 -50.90
C GLY A 361 -31.54 61.74 -52.07
N GLN A 362 -30.98 60.88 -52.92
CA GLN A 362 -30.29 61.29 -54.15
C GLN A 362 -31.23 61.91 -55.19
N LEU A 363 -32.51 61.52 -55.22
CA LEU A 363 -33.53 62.12 -56.09
C LEU A 363 -34.05 63.48 -55.57
N GLN A 364 -33.86 63.81 -54.28
CA GLN A 364 -34.28 65.09 -53.70
C GLN A 364 -33.18 66.17 -53.68
N MET A 365 -31.91 65.83 -53.93
CA MET A 365 -30.77 66.74 -53.84
C MET A 365 -29.96 66.76 -55.15
N SER A 366 -30.60 67.15 -56.24
CA SER A 366 -29.89 67.64 -57.44
C SER A 366 -29.70 69.15 -57.27
N GLU A 367 -28.43 69.60 -57.27
CA GLU A 367 -27.94 70.99 -57.15
C GLU A 367 -27.42 71.43 -55.76
N SER A 368 -26.16 71.13 -55.42
CA SER A 368 -25.21 72.08 -54.79
C SER A 368 -23.79 71.50 -54.54
N ALA A 369 -22.80 72.37 -54.77
CA ALA A 369 -21.34 72.41 -54.49
C ALA A 369 -20.50 71.16 -54.08
N PRO A 370 -19.24 71.03 -54.61
CA PRO A 370 -18.37 69.86 -54.43
C PRO A 370 -17.70 69.70 -53.04
N SER A 371 -17.78 70.67 -52.13
CA SER A 371 -17.20 70.57 -50.77
C SER A 371 -18.08 69.81 -49.76
N SER A 372 -19.36 69.62 -50.06
CA SER A 372 -20.27 68.86 -49.19
C SER A 372 -20.12 67.34 -49.37
N GLN A 373 -19.47 66.92 -50.47
CA GLN A 373 -19.36 65.53 -50.90
C GLN A 373 -18.24 64.77 -50.16
N GLU A 374 -17.11 65.44 -49.84
CA GLU A 374 -16.01 64.84 -49.05
C GLU A 374 -16.41 64.58 -47.59
N GLN A 375 -17.17 65.48 -46.95
CA GLN A 375 -17.70 65.23 -45.60
C GLN A 375 -18.73 64.09 -45.58
N GLN A 376 -19.48 63.91 -46.67
CA GLN A 376 -20.44 62.81 -46.81
C GLN A 376 -19.73 61.47 -47.04
N VAL A 377 -18.64 61.45 -47.81
CA VAL A 377 -17.79 60.27 -48.00
C VAL A 377 -17.11 59.88 -46.69
N ALA A 378 -16.54 60.83 -45.95
CA ALA A 378 -15.92 60.55 -44.65
C ALA A 378 -16.93 60.04 -43.60
N LEU A 379 -18.18 60.55 -43.61
CA LEU A 379 -19.25 60.03 -42.75
C LEU A 379 -19.68 58.62 -43.15
N LEU A 380 -19.79 58.32 -44.45
CA LEU A 380 -20.08 56.98 -44.95
C LEU A 380 -18.98 55.98 -44.62
N ASP A 381 -17.71 56.37 -44.70
CA ASP A 381 -16.56 55.54 -44.31
C ASP A 381 -16.55 55.27 -42.81
N LEU A 382 -16.86 56.28 -41.99
CA LEU A 382 -16.98 56.12 -40.54
C LEU A 382 -18.17 55.22 -40.16
N GLN A 383 -19.26 55.28 -40.92
CA GLN A 383 -20.44 54.45 -40.74
C GLN A 383 -20.19 53.00 -41.19
N ASN A 384 -19.41 52.79 -42.26
CA ASN A 384 -18.96 51.46 -42.70
C ASN A 384 -17.97 50.82 -41.72
N THR A 385 -17.04 51.60 -41.15
CA THR A 385 -16.11 51.10 -40.13
C THR A 385 -16.84 50.77 -38.81
N LEU A 386 -17.81 51.59 -38.39
CA LEU A 386 -18.70 51.27 -37.26
C LEU A 386 -19.48 49.96 -37.50
N PHE A 387 -20.03 49.77 -38.71
CA PHE A 387 -20.78 48.56 -39.04
C PHE A 387 -19.89 47.31 -39.08
N SER A 388 -18.68 47.44 -39.66
CA SER A 388 -17.70 46.35 -39.74
C SER A 388 -17.25 45.91 -38.35
N THR A 389 -16.94 46.87 -37.47
CA THR A 389 -16.57 46.60 -36.07
C THR A 389 -17.75 46.01 -35.28
N GLN A 390 -19.00 46.45 -35.53
CA GLN A 390 -20.18 45.88 -34.88
C GLN A 390 -20.44 44.42 -35.31
N LEU A 391 -20.20 44.09 -36.58
CA LEU A 391 -20.28 42.71 -37.08
C LEU A 391 -19.18 41.83 -36.45
N GLU A 392 -17.99 42.37 -36.31
CA GLU A 392 -16.85 41.68 -35.71
C GLU A 392 -17.07 41.40 -34.21
N VAL A 393 -17.59 42.39 -33.46
CA VAL A 393 -18.01 42.20 -32.07
C VAL A 393 -19.11 41.14 -31.96
N GLN A 394 -20.09 41.10 -32.88
CA GLN A 394 -21.09 40.04 -32.88
C GLN A 394 -20.50 38.66 -33.18
N LYS A 395 -19.54 38.55 -34.11
CA LYS A 395 -18.83 37.29 -34.39
C LYS A 395 -18.06 36.80 -33.17
N LEU A 396 -17.35 37.71 -32.49
CA LEU A 396 -16.61 37.39 -31.27
C LEU A 396 -17.53 36.98 -30.12
N LYS A 397 -18.67 37.63 -29.93
CA LYS A 397 -19.68 37.22 -28.94
C LYS A 397 -20.24 35.82 -29.19
N ARG A 398 -20.42 35.42 -30.46
CA ARG A 398 -20.83 34.06 -30.82
C ARG A 398 -19.73 33.05 -30.51
N ALA A 399 -18.49 33.35 -30.90
CA ALA A 399 -17.34 32.51 -30.59
C ALA A 399 -17.16 32.33 -29.07
N GLN A 400 -17.36 33.39 -28.29
CA GLN A 400 -17.32 33.34 -26.82
C GLN A 400 -18.37 32.38 -26.25
N ARG A 401 -19.64 32.50 -26.66
CA ARG A 401 -20.72 31.61 -26.18
C ARG A 401 -20.44 30.15 -26.55
N GLN A 402 -19.97 29.89 -27.77
CA GLN A 402 -19.58 28.55 -28.19
C GLN A 402 -18.46 27.98 -27.31
N LYS A 403 -17.48 28.80 -26.92
CA LYS A 403 -16.41 28.39 -25.99
C LYS A 403 -16.92 28.17 -24.57
N GLU A 404 -17.88 28.96 -24.10
CA GLU A 404 -18.53 28.76 -22.80
C GLU A 404 -19.33 27.45 -22.76
N HIS A 405 -20.08 27.12 -23.81
CA HIS A 405 -20.77 25.83 -23.92
C HIS A 405 -19.78 24.65 -23.96
N GLN A 406 -18.73 24.72 -24.77
CA GLN A 406 -17.67 23.69 -24.82
C GLN A 406 -16.99 23.49 -23.45
N LEU A 407 -16.78 24.57 -22.69
CA LEU A 407 -16.22 24.49 -21.34
C LEU A 407 -17.16 23.76 -20.37
N VAL A 408 -18.47 24.04 -20.44
CA VAL A 408 -19.46 23.38 -19.57
C VAL A 408 -19.59 21.89 -19.91
N GLU A 409 -19.59 21.54 -21.19
CA GLU A 409 -19.60 20.15 -21.64
C GLU A 409 -18.32 19.41 -21.21
N ALA A 410 -17.15 20.02 -21.38
CA ALA A 410 -15.89 19.45 -20.92
C ALA A 410 -15.86 19.24 -19.39
N LYS A 411 -16.42 20.18 -18.62
CA LYS A 411 -16.56 20.04 -17.15
C LYS A 411 -17.47 18.89 -16.76
N ARG A 412 -18.60 18.71 -17.45
CA ARG A 412 -19.51 17.57 -17.21
C ARG A 412 -18.85 16.25 -17.59
N ALA A 413 -18.16 16.18 -18.72
CA ALA A 413 -17.42 15.00 -19.14
C ALA A 413 -16.32 14.64 -18.13
N ALA A 414 -15.59 15.64 -17.60
CA ALA A 414 -14.59 15.44 -16.56
C ALA A 414 -15.22 14.88 -15.27
N GLN A 415 -16.35 15.42 -14.81
CA GLN A 415 -17.07 14.91 -13.64
C GLN A 415 -17.55 13.47 -13.82
N LEU A 416 -18.09 13.13 -14.99
CA LEU A 416 -18.49 11.75 -15.30
C LEU A 416 -17.28 10.81 -15.29
N LEU A 417 -16.17 11.22 -15.90
CA LEU A 417 -14.91 10.45 -15.86
C LEU A 417 -14.41 10.27 -14.42
N GLU A 418 -14.41 11.32 -13.60
CA GLU A 418 -14.04 11.24 -12.18
C GLU A 418 -14.91 10.23 -11.42
N THR A 419 -16.24 10.25 -11.63
CA THR A 419 -17.14 9.27 -11.00
C THR A 419 -16.86 7.84 -11.46
N THR A 420 -16.65 7.61 -12.76
CA THR A 420 -16.33 6.27 -13.27
C THR A 420 -14.98 5.76 -12.77
N VAL A 421 -13.96 6.63 -12.65
CA VAL A 421 -12.66 6.26 -12.08
C VAL A 421 -12.82 5.88 -10.61
N HIS A 422 -13.62 6.63 -9.85
CA HIS A 422 -13.86 6.33 -8.45
C HIS A 422 -14.62 4.99 -8.25
N GLU A 423 -15.62 4.71 -9.08
CA GLU A 423 -16.34 3.43 -9.07
C GLU A 423 -15.41 2.25 -9.43
N GLU A 424 -14.55 2.41 -10.43
CA GLU A 424 -13.54 1.42 -10.82
C GLU A 424 -12.50 1.19 -9.71
N GLU A 425 -12.10 2.23 -8.98
CA GLU A 425 -11.20 2.11 -7.82
C GLU A 425 -11.86 1.32 -6.68
N GLN A 426 -13.13 1.62 -6.36
CA GLN A 426 -13.87 0.87 -5.35
C GLN A 426 -14.03 -0.61 -5.74
N GLN A 427 -14.29 -0.89 -7.02
CA GLN A 427 -14.41 -2.26 -7.52
C GLN A 427 -13.06 -3.00 -7.48
N LYS A 428 -11.95 -2.32 -7.79
CA LYS A 428 -10.59 -2.87 -7.61
C LYS A 428 -10.29 -3.17 -6.15
N GLU A 429 -10.71 -2.32 -5.22
CA GLU A 429 -10.52 -2.56 -3.79
C GLU A 429 -11.34 -3.76 -3.30
N ALA A 430 -12.61 -3.86 -3.70
CA ALA A 430 -13.48 -4.98 -3.36
C ALA A 430 -12.93 -6.31 -3.92
N THR A 431 -12.50 -6.32 -5.18
CA THR A 431 -11.88 -7.50 -5.80
C THR A 431 -10.54 -7.85 -5.17
N TRP A 432 -9.73 -6.87 -4.76
CA TRP A 432 -8.49 -7.10 -4.02
C TRP A 432 -8.74 -7.73 -2.65
N LYS A 433 -9.72 -7.23 -1.89
CA LYS A 433 -10.16 -7.79 -0.60
C LYS A 433 -10.61 -9.25 -0.76
N HIS A 434 -11.47 -9.53 -1.75
CA HIS A 434 -11.91 -10.90 -2.03
C HIS A 434 -10.75 -11.82 -2.42
N ASN A 435 -9.81 -11.34 -3.23
CA ASN A 435 -8.60 -12.10 -3.57
C ASN A 435 -7.71 -12.36 -2.34
N GLN A 436 -7.63 -11.42 -1.40
CA GLN A 436 -6.90 -11.59 -0.15
C GLN A 436 -7.55 -12.66 0.73
N GLU A 437 -8.88 -12.63 0.86
CA GLU A 437 -9.66 -13.65 1.59
C GLU A 437 -9.48 -15.03 0.96
N LEU A 438 -9.56 -15.14 -0.38
CA LEU A 438 -9.31 -16.40 -1.09
C LEU A 438 -7.90 -16.93 -0.84
N ARG A 439 -6.88 -16.07 -0.87
CA ARG A 439 -5.50 -16.47 -0.55
C ARG A 439 -5.38 -16.97 0.88
N ALA A 440 -6.03 -16.31 1.84
CA ALA A 440 -6.03 -16.75 3.23
C ALA A 440 -6.70 -18.12 3.40
N VAL A 441 -7.85 -18.34 2.76
CA VAL A 441 -8.55 -19.64 2.77
C VAL A 441 -7.69 -20.73 2.12
N VAL A 442 -7.05 -20.45 0.98
CA VAL A 442 -6.15 -21.42 0.32
C VAL A 442 -4.96 -21.77 1.22
N GLN A 443 -4.35 -20.79 1.88
CA GLN A 443 -3.25 -21.03 2.83
C GLN A 443 -3.71 -21.87 4.03
N GLN A 444 -4.89 -21.58 4.57
CA GLN A 444 -5.47 -22.36 5.66
C GLN A 444 -5.74 -23.81 5.22
N LEU A 445 -6.36 -24.03 4.07
CA LEU A 445 -6.62 -25.37 3.55
C LEU A 445 -5.32 -26.13 3.25
N GLN A 446 -4.29 -25.44 2.77
CA GLN A 446 -2.96 -26.04 2.58
C GLN A 446 -2.34 -26.48 3.91
N ALA A 447 -2.47 -25.67 4.97
CA ALA A 447 -2.00 -26.04 6.31
C ALA A 447 -2.79 -27.23 6.87
N GLU A 448 -4.12 -27.21 6.77
CA GLU A 448 -4.98 -28.31 7.21
C GLU A 448 -4.67 -29.61 6.47
N LEU A 449 -4.44 -29.55 5.15
CA LEU A 449 -4.06 -30.71 4.35
C LEU A 449 -2.68 -31.26 4.77
N GLN A 450 -1.71 -30.38 5.03
CA GLN A 450 -0.39 -30.80 5.54
C GLN A 450 -0.50 -31.46 6.92
N ASP A 451 -1.30 -30.90 7.83
CA ASP A 451 -1.54 -31.49 9.15
C ASP A 451 -2.21 -32.85 9.04
N LYS A 452 -3.20 -33.01 8.14
CA LYS A 452 -3.84 -34.30 7.88
C LYS A 452 -2.88 -35.32 7.29
N ALA A 453 -2.03 -34.92 6.36
CA ALA A 453 -1.01 -35.80 5.79
C ALA A 453 -0.02 -36.28 6.87
N GLN A 454 0.43 -35.38 7.75
CA GLN A 454 1.29 -35.73 8.88
C GLN A 454 0.60 -36.66 9.87
N GLN A 455 -0.69 -36.43 10.16
CA GLN A 455 -1.48 -37.31 11.02
C GLN A 455 -1.61 -38.72 10.43
N ILE A 456 -1.90 -38.84 9.13
CA ILE A 456 -1.98 -40.15 8.45
C ILE A 456 -0.63 -40.85 8.52
N GLN A 457 0.46 -40.16 8.20
CA GLN A 457 1.80 -40.75 8.26
C GLN A 457 2.17 -41.22 9.67
N ALA A 458 1.82 -40.45 10.71
CA ALA A 458 2.05 -40.85 12.10
C ALA A 458 1.24 -42.11 12.46
N MET A 459 -0.04 -42.16 12.10
CA MET A 459 -0.91 -43.32 12.34
C MET A 459 -0.43 -44.57 11.59
N GLU A 460 0.01 -44.42 10.34
CA GLU A 460 0.60 -45.52 9.57
C GLU A 460 1.87 -46.06 10.24
N TRP A 461 2.74 -45.17 10.72
CA TRP A 461 3.96 -45.55 11.42
C TRP A 461 3.67 -46.30 12.71
N GLU A 462 2.69 -45.84 13.48
CA GLU A 462 2.21 -46.52 14.69
C GLU A 462 1.62 -47.90 14.38
N LYS A 463 0.80 -48.02 13.33
CA LYS A 463 0.24 -49.30 12.89
C LYS A 463 1.30 -50.29 12.44
N CYS A 464 2.29 -49.85 11.66
CA CYS A 464 3.42 -50.67 11.27
C CYS A 464 4.19 -51.18 12.50
N ARG A 465 4.41 -50.31 13.50
CA ARG A 465 5.07 -50.68 14.76
C ARG A 465 4.25 -51.69 15.57
N GLU A 466 2.93 -51.51 15.65
CA GLU A 466 2.03 -52.45 16.32
C GLU A 466 2.03 -53.82 15.64
N LEU A 467 1.95 -53.85 14.30
CA LEU A 467 2.00 -55.08 13.52
C LEU A 467 3.33 -55.82 13.70
N GLN A 468 4.46 -55.10 13.66
CA GLN A 468 5.77 -55.70 13.90
C GLN A 468 5.88 -56.30 15.31
N ALA A 469 5.36 -55.61 16.33
CA ALA A 469 5.33 -56.12 17.69
C ALA A 469 4.42 -57.36 17.83
N GLN A 470 3.29 -57.40 17.12
CA GLN A 470 2.42 -58.58 17.08
C GLN A 470 3.10 -59.76 16.38
N GLU A 471 3.75 -59.53 15.25
CA GLU A 471 4.48 -60.56 14.51
C GLU A 471 5.60 -61.17 15.35
N GLN A 472 6.39 -60.35 16.04
CA GLN A 472 7.41 -60.82 16.99
C GLN A 472 6.80 -61.68 18.11
N ARG A 473 5.65 -61.28 18.68
CA ARG A 473 4.95 -62.08 19.71
C ARG A 473 4.51 -63.43 19.15
N VAL A 474 3.95 -63.47 17.94
CA VAL A 474 3.54 -64.72 17.28
C VAL A 474 4.74 -65.64 17.04
N GLN A 475 5.87 -65.08 16.61
CA GLN A 475 7.11 -65.84 16.42
C GLN A 475 7.62 -66.43 17.75
N CYS A 476 7.67 -65.64 18.83
CA CYS A 476 8.06 -66.14 20.15
C CYS A 476 7.11 -67.24 20.66
N LEU A 477 5.79 -67.04 20.53
CA LEU A 477 4.80 -68.05 20.91
C LEU A 477 4.97 -69.34 20.11
N SER A 478 5.25 -69.25 18.80
CA SER A 478 5.50 -70.42 17.95
C SER A 478 6.75 -71.19 18.39
N GLN A 479 7.83 -70.48 18.71
CA GLN A 479 9.06 -71.09 19.24
C GLN A 479 8.82 -71.77 20.60
N HIS A 480 8.09 -71.10 21.50
CA HIS A 480 7.74 -71.68 22.80
C HIS A 480 6.84 -72.91 22.67
N LEU A 481 5.89 -72.89 21.73
CA LEU A 481 5.01 -74.04 21.46
C LEU A 481 5.83 -75.23 20.94
N ALA A 482 6.70 -75.02 19.96
CA ALA A 482 7.60 -76.06 19.45
C ALA A 482 8.49 -76.65 20.58
N ARG A 483 9.02 -75.80 21.47
CA ARG A 483 9.81 -76.27 22.62
C ARG A 483 8.99 -77.10 23.60
N LYS A 484 7.73 -76.72 23.87
CA LYS A 484 6.83 -77.50 24.73
C LYS A 484 6.49 -78.85 24.09
N GLU A 485 6.25 -78.90 22.79
CA GLU A 485 6.03 -80.14 22.05
C GLU A 485 7.25 -81.08 22.15
N GLN A 486 8.46 -80.54 22.00
CA GLN A 486 9.70 -81.29 22.19
C GLN A 486 9.80 -81.87 23.62
N LEU A 487 9.58 -81.06 24.65
CA LEU A 487 9.63 -81.51 26.06
C LEU A 487 8.57 -82.57 26.38
N LEU A 488 7.38 -82.46 25.79
CA LEU A 488 6.33 -83.48 25.92
C LEU A 488 6.76 -84.79 25.26
N GLN A 489 7.42 -84.73 24.10
CA GLN A 489 7.95 -85.91 23.42
C GLN A 489 9.04 -86.60 24.27
N GLU A 490 9.99 -85.84 24.81
CA GLU A 490 11.03 -86.36 25.72
C GLU A 490 10.43 -86.98 27.00
N SER A 491 9.37 -86.37 27.55
CA SER A 491 8.68 -86.89 28.73
C SER A 491 7.94 -88.21 28.43
N ARG A 492 7.36 -88.35 27.23
CA ARG A 492 6.77 -89.62 26.78
C ARG A 492 7.83 -90.71 26.66
N GLU A 493 9.01 -90.39 26.13
CA GLU A 493 10.13 -91.33 26.03
C GLU A 493 10.69 -91.74 27.39
N LEU A 494 10.76 -90.82 28.36
CA LEU A 494 11.14 -91.13 29.73
C LEU A 494 10.14 -92.05 30.43
N LEU A 495 8.83 -91.81 30.24
CA LEU A 495 7.79 -92.69 30.75
C LEU A 495 7.86 -94.09 30.13
N GLN A 496 8.20 -94.18 28.84
CA GLN A 496 8.45 -95.47 28.18
C GLN A 496 9.68 -96.18 28.77
N CYS A 497 10.77 -95.47 29.08
CA CYS A 497 11.93 -96.01 29.79
C CYS A 497 11.59 -96.45 31.22
N GLN A 498 10.69 -95.75 31.91
CA GLN A 498 10.23 -96.14 33.25
C GLN A 498 9.39 -97.43 33.23
N GLN A 499 8.61 -97.65 32.18
CA GLN A 499 7.83 -98.89 32.02
C GLN A 499 8.72 -100.12 31.75
N SER A 500 9.93 -99.94 31.21
CA SER A 500 10.91 -101.02 31.01
C SER A 500 11.87 -101.26 32.19
N LEU A 501 11.74 -100.49 33.28
CA LEU A 501 12.60 -100.51 34.47
C LEU A 501 12.68 -101.89 35.14
N GLY A 502 11.63 -102.71 35.04
CA GLY A 502 11.61 -104.08 35.58
C GLY A 502 12.30 -105.14 34.72
N ARG A 503 12.85 -104.78 33.54
CA ARG A 503 13.36 -105.75 32.55
C ARG A 503 14.89 -105.79 32.40
N SER A 504 15.65 -104.76 32.78
CA SER A 504 17.14 -104.82 32.82
C SER A 504 17.78 -103.62 33.56
N SER A 505 18.99 -103.82 34.12
CA SER A 505 19.83 -102.74 34.70
C SER A 505 20.16 -101.64 33.69
N ALA A 506 20.37 -102.02 32.42
CA ALA A 506 20.68 -101.07 31.35
C ALA A 506 19.54 -100.06 31.08
N ALA A 507 18.28 -100.41 31.38
CA ALA A 507 17.15 -99.48 31.29
C ALA A 507 17.17 -98.41 32.40
N MET A 508 17.73 -98.73 33.57
CA MET A 508 17.94 -97.79 34.67
C MET A 508 19.08 -96.82 34.35
N ASP A 509 20.20 -97.34 33.83
CA ASP A 509 21.34 -96.53 33.40
C ASP A 509 20.95 -95.57 32.26
N ALA A 510 20.19 -96.05 31.26
CA ALA A 510 19.66 -95.21 30.20
C ALA A 510 18.68 -94.12 30.70
N MET A 511 17.92 -94.37 31.77
CA MET A 511 17.08 -93.36 32.40
C MET A 511 17.92 -92.30 33.13
N LEU A 512 18.95 -92.71 33.86
CA LEU A 512 19.86 -91.80 34.55
C LEU A 512 20.62 -90.92 33.56
N GLU A 513 21.12 -91.50 32.47
CA GLU A 513 21.75 -90.74 31.38
C GLU A 513 20.78 -89.72 30.78
N LYS A 514 19.51 -90.08 30.55
CA LYS A 514 18.49 -89.12 30.06
C LYS A 514 18.19 -88.01 31.08
N LEU A 515 18.16 -88.30 32.37
CA LEU A 515 17.96 -87.28 33.41
C LEU A 515 19.17 -86.35 33.53
N GLN A 516 20.39 -86.90 33.49
CA GLN A 516 21.62 -86.12 33.45
C GLN A 516 21.67 -85.25 32.20
N GLN A 517 21.30 -85.78 31.03
CA GLN A 517 21.19 -85.02 29.80
C GLN A 517 20.17 -83.88 29.93
N ARG A 518 18.99 -84.10 30.52
CA ARG A 518 18.00 -83.02 30.74
C ARG A 518 18.48 -81.93 31.68
N VAL A 519 19.23 -82.28 32.72
CA VAL A 519 19.84 -81.29 33.62
C VAL A 519 20.89 -80.48 32.84
N SER A 520 21.76 -81.15 32.08
CA SER A 520 22.76 -80.50 31.23
C SER A 520 22.11 -79.58 30.16
N ASP A 521 21.05 -80.03 29.50
CA ASP A 521 20.33 -79.27 28.48
C ASP A 521 19.60 -78.05 29.07
N ARG A 522 19.09 -78.18 30.31
CA ARG A 522 18.49 -77.08 31.05
C ARG A 522 19.54 -76.04 31.42
N ASP A 523 20.68 -76.47 31.92
CA ASP A 523 21.76 -75.57 32.34
C ASP A 523 22.34 -74.85 31.11
N ALA A 524 22.57 -75.55 29.99
CA ALA A 524 22.97 -74.94 28.72
C ALA A 524 21.90 -74.01 28.11
N ALA A 525 20.61 -74.26 28.32
CA ALA A 525 19.55 -73.35 27.91
C ALA A 525 19.48 -72.09 28.79
N LEU A 526 19.77 -72.22 30.08
CA LEU A 526 19.85 -71.09 31.00
C LEU A 526 21.05 -70.21 30.67
N GLU A 527 22.22 -70.79 30.40
CA GLU A 527 23.42 -70.05 29.95
C GLU A 527 23.10 -69.26 28.67
N ARG A 528 22.56 -69.92 27.63
CA ARG A 528 22.17 -69.22 26.39
C ARG A 528 21.15 -68.10 26.63
N ALA A 529 20.15 -68.31 27.48
CA ALA A 529 19.16 -67.27 27.78
C ALA A 529 19.76 -66.10 28.58
N VAL A 530 20.81 -66.35 29.37
CA VAL A 530 21.55 -65.31 30.10
C VAL A 530 22.43 -64.53 29.12
N ASP A 531 23.17 -65.21 28.25
CA ASP A 531 24.00 -64.59 27.22
C ASP A 531 23.18 -63.75 26.23
N GLU A 532 22.04 -64.28 25.76
CA GLU A 532 21.09 -63.53 24.91
C GLU A 532 20.60 -62.25 25.60
N LYS A 533 20.34 -62.28 26.91
CA LYS A 533 19.96 -61.09 27.69
C LYS A 533 21.12 -60.10 27.83
N PHE A 534 22.36 -60.58 27.99
CA PHE A 534 23.53 -59.70 28.04
C PHE A 534 23.77 -59.03 26.69
N CYS A 535 23.74 -59.77 25.58
CA CYS A 535 23.85 -59.19 24.24
C CYS A 535 22.75 -58.15 23.98
N ALA A 536 21.50 -58.45 24.34
CA ALA A 536 20.40 -57.50 24.19
C ALA A 536 20.58 -56.24 25.08
N LEU A 537 21.15 -56.38 26.28
CA LEU A 537 21.48 -55.24 27.13
C LEU A 537 22.60 -54.38 26.52
N GLU A 538 23.64 -55.00 25.96
CA GLU A 538 24.72 -54.28 25.27
C GLU A 538 24.22 -53.52 24.05
N GLU A 539 23.36 -54.12 23.23
CA GLU A 539 22.69 -53.43 22.11
C GLU A 539 21.89 -52.22 22.60
N LYS A 540 21.14 -52.37 23.70
CA LYS A 540 20.39 -51.26 24.29
C LYS A 540 21.30 -50.18 24.88
N GLU A 541 22.45 -50.55 25.44
CA GLU A 541 23.43 -49.57 25.89
C GLU A 541 24.05 -48.81 24.73
N GLN A 542 24.36 -49.48 23.61
CA GLN A 542 24.84 -48.84 22.39
C GLN A 542 23.79 -47.90 21.78
N GLU A 543 22.52 -48.32 21.70
CA GLU A 543 21.40 -47.47 21.29
C GLU A 543 21.28 -46.23 22.19
N LEU A 544 21.40 -46.39 23.52
CA LEU A 544 21.38 -45.28 24.46
C LEU A 544 22.57 -44.33 24.27
N GLN A 545 23.76 -44.85 23.99
CA GLN A 545 24.94 -44.04 23.67
C GLN A 545 24.74 -43.25 22.37
N GLN A 546 24.20 -43.89 21.33
CA GLN A 546 23.86 -43.23 20.06
C GLN A 546 22.82 -42.13 20.26
N LEU A 547 21.74 -42.40 21.02
CA LEU A 547 20.73 -41.40 21.35
C LEU A 547 21.32 -40.22 22.13
N ARG A 548 22.22 -40.47 23.08
CA ARG A 548 22.94 -39.40 23.80
C ARG A 548 23.77 -38.54 22.86
N LEU A 549 24.42 -39.12 21.84
CA LEU A 549 25.16 -38.37 20.83
C LEU A 549 24.22 -37.55 19.95
N SER A 550 23.13 -38.13 19.43
CA SER A 550 22.15 -37.40 18.61
C SER A 550 21.48 -36.26 19.37
N ILE A 551 21.21 -36.42 20.67
CA ILE A 551 20.68 -35.33 21.52
C ILE A 551 21.72 -34.21 21.67
N LYS A 552 23.01 -34.54 21.84
CA LYS A 552 24.08 -33.53 21.91
C LYS A 552 24.22 -32.77 20.60
N GLU A 553 24.19 -33.47 19.47
CA GLU A 553 24.25 -32.86 18.13
C GLU A 553 23.06 -31.92 17.90
N ARG A 554 21.83 -32.38 18.17
CA ARG A 554 20.63 -31.53 18.11
C ARG A 554 20.70 -30.36 19.08
N GLY A 555 21.27 -30.55 20.27
CA GLY A 555 21.54 -29.46 21.21
C GLY A 555 22.47 -28.41 20.61
N GLY A 556 23.53 -28.82 19.93
CA GLY A 556 24.42 -27.94 19.18
C GLY A 556 23.73 -27.22 18.02
N ASP A 557 22.87 -27.92 17.27
CA ASP A 557 22.06 -27.33 16.20
C ASP A 557 21.11 -26.25 16.73
N LEU A 558 20.42 -26.54 17.84
CA LEU A 558 19.53 -25.58 18.50
C LEU A 558 20.30 -24.37 19.02
N GLU A 559 21.51 -24.56 19.54
CA GLU A 559 22.36 -23.44 19.97
C GLU A 559 22.81 -22.59 18.79
N ARG A 560 23.19 -23.20 17.66
CA ARG A 560 23.49 -22.48 16.43
C ARG A 560 22.29 -21.68 15.93
N LEU A 561 21.10 -22.28 15.95
CA LEU A 561 19.86 -21.60 15.57
C LEU A 561 19.54 -20.44 16.54
N ARG A 562 19.71 -20.64 17.85
CA ARG A 562 19.55 -19.56 18.84
C ARG A 562 20.51 -18.41 18.58
N ASN A 563 21.76 -18.67 18.23
CA ASN A 563 22.72 -17.62 17.87
C ASN A 563 22.31 -16.87 16.60
N VAL A 564 21.83 -17.58 15.57
CA VAL A 564 21.31 -16.95 14.34
C VAL A 564 20.07 -16.11 14.65
N LEU A 565 19.15 -16.62 15.46
CA LEU A 565 17.95 -15.88 15.87
C LEU A 565 18.31 -14.65 16.70
N SER A 566 19.26 -14.75 17.64
CA SER A 566 19.74 -13.60 18.42
C SER A 566 20.42 -12.56 17.52
N SER A 567 21.19 -12.99 16.52
CA SER A 567 21.76 -12.08 15.52
C SER A 567 20.67 -11.41 14.68
N ASN A 568 19.65 -12.16 14.25
CA ASN A 568 18.53 -11.60 13.50
C ASN A 568 17.67 -10.67 14.35
N GLU A 569 17.51 -10.98 15.63
CA GLU A 569 16.86 -10.11 16.60
C GLU A 569 17.63 -8.80 16.72
N ALA A 570 18.96 -8.83 16.86
CA ALA A 570 19.78 -7.62 16.87
C ALA A 570 19.68 -6.82 15.56
N THR A 571 19.64 -7.48 14.40
CA THR A 571 19.46 -6.77 13.12
C THR A 571 18.06 -6.15 13.02
N ILE A 572 17.01 -6.84 13.44
CA ILE A 572 15.65 -6.30 13.49
C ILE A 572 15.60 -5.08 14.41
N HIS A 573 16.13 -5.15 15.63
CA HIS A 573 16.18 -4.01 16.54
C HIS A 573 16.97 -2.82 15.97
N SER A 574 18.05 -3.08 15.22
CA SER A 574 18.81 -2.02 14.53
C SER A 574 17.99 -1.36 13.42
N LEU A 575 17.24 -2.15 12.65
CA LEU A 575 16.34 -1.66 11.60
C LEU A 575 15.15 -0.90 12.19
N GLU A 576 14.57 -1.38 13.29
CA GLU A 576 13.50 -0.68 14.02
C GLU A 576 13.98 0.66 14.57
N SER A 577 15.20 0.70 15.11
CA SER A 577 15.81 1.95 15.59
C SER A 577 16.05 2.93 14.44
N LEU A 578 16.52 2.44 13.29
CA LEU A 578 16.68 3.23 12.07
C LEU A 578 15.33 3.75 11.55
N LEU A 579 14.29 2.89 11.55
CA LEU A 579 12.94 3.28 11.16
C LEU A 579 12.40 4.38 12.08
N LYS A 580 12.53 4.23 13.40
CA LYS A 580 12.15 5.28 14.37
C LYS A 580 12.89 6.59 14.12
N ALA A 581 14.20 6.54 13.87
CA ALA A 581 14.98 7.72 13.52
C ALA A 581 14.48 8.39 12.24
N LYS A 582 14.17 7.60 11.20
CA LYS A 582 13.62 8.11 9.93
C LYS A 582 12.21 8.67 10.09
N THR A 583 11.37 8.08 10.94
CA THR A 583 10.04 8.64 11.27
C THR A 583 10.18 9.99 11.96
N LEU A 584 11.08 10.11 12.94
CA LEU A 584 11.35 11.39 13.60
C LEU A 584 11.92 12.44 12.64
N GLU A 585 12.82 12.06 11.73
CA GLU A 585 13.30 12.95 10.66
C GLU A 585 12.14 13.43 9.77
N LEU A 586 11.21 12.53 9.38
CA LEU A 586 10.03 12.90 8.60
C LEU A 586 9.11 13.86 9.37
N GLU A 587 8.87 13.63 10.66
CA GLU A 587 8.08 14.51 11.52
C GLU A 587 8.74 15.89 11.68
N GLN A 588 10.07 15.93 11.82
CA GLN A 588 10.82 17.19 11.84
C GLN A 588 10.71 17.93 10.50
N MET A 589 10.84 17.22 9.38
CA MET A 589 10.68 17.81 8.04
C MET A 589 9.24 18.29 7.79
N SER A 590 8.22 17.57 8.27
CA SER A 590 6.83 18.03 8.17
C SER A 590 6.59 19.29 9.02
N ALA A 591 7.11 19.32 10.24
CA ALA A 591 7.00 20.50 11.12
C ALA A 591 7.71 21.73 10.53
N THR A 592 8.89 21.55 9.93
CA THR A 592 9.58 22.66 9.24
C THR A 592 8.80 23.13 8.01
N CYS A 593 8.18 22.24 7.24
CA CYS A 593 7.33 22.61 6.11
C CYS A 593 6.08 23.38 6.56
N GLU A 594 5.45 22.99 7.67
CA GLU A 594 4.34 23.72 8.27
C GLU A 594 4.74 25.12 8.73
N ASN A 595 5.88 25.25 9.42
CA ASN A 595 6.41 26.54 9.84
C ASN A 595 6.74 27.45 8.66
N LEU A 596 7.33 26.91 7.59
CA LEU A 596 7.61 27.67 6.36
C LEU A 596 6.32 28.10 5.67
N ARG A 597 5.28 27.25 5.66
CA ARG A 597 3.96 27.61 5.12
C ARG A 597 3.33 28.74 5.91
N TRP A 598 3.36 28.67 7.23
CA TRP A 598 2.87 29.74 8.09
C TRP A 598 3.65 31.05 7.88
N LEU A 599 4.98 30.98 7.80
CA LEU A 599 5.81 32.15 7.53
C LEU A 599 5.50 32.78 6.17
N LYS A 600 5.27 31.94 5.14
CA LYS A 600 4.85 32.40 3.82
C LYS A 600 3.51 33.14 3.90
N GLU A 601 2.50 32.56 4.53
CA GLU A 601 1.17 33.17 4.71
C GLU A 601 1.27 34.50 5.48
N GLU A 602 2.11 34.56 6.51
CA GLU A 602 2.35 35.78 7.29
C GLU A 602 3.05 36.87 6.47
N ILE A 603 4.02 36.51 5.62
CA ILE A 603 4.68 37.46 4.70
C ILE A 603 3.69 37.96 3.64
N GLU A 604 2.83 37.08 3.10
CA GLU A 604 1.79 37.43 2.14
C GLU A 604 0.71 38.34 2.76
N ALA A 605 0.32 38.10 4.01
CA ALA A 605 -0.58 38.99 4.74
C ALA A 605 0.04 40.38 4.98
N LYS A 606 1.33 40.42 5.33
CA LYS A 606 2.11 41.67 5.49
C LYS A 606 2.35 42.39 4.16
N SER A 607 2.49 41.67 3.05
CA SER A 607 2.59 42.32 1.73
C SER A 607 1.24 42.87 1.29
N CYS A 608 0.14 42.12 1.48
CA CYS A 608 -1.22 42.59 1.19
C CYS A 608 -1.60 43.84 1.99
N SER A 609 -1.29 43.88 3.29
CA SER A 609 -1.55 45.07 4.12
C SER A 609 -0.73 46.28 3.67
N ARG A 610 0.58 46.11 3.44
CA ARG A 610 1.42 47.17 2.87
C ARG A 610 0.94 47.64 1.51
N GLN A 611 0.45 46.73 0.66
CA GLN A 611 -0.10 47.08 -0.64
C GLN A 611 -1.39 47.90 -0.49
N LYS A 612 -2.30 47.52 0.41
CA LYS A 612 -3.51 48.31 0.72
C LYS A 612 -3.17 49.69 1.27
N GLU A 613 -2.14 49.81 2.11
CA GLU A 613 -1.65 51.10 2.59
C GLU A 613 -1.09 51.96 1.45
N GLN A 614 -0.28 51.38 0.56
CA GLN A 614 0.23 52.07 -0.63
C GLN A 614 -0.92 52.52 -1.55
N GLU A 615 -1.89 51.64 -1.82
CA GLU A 615 -3.10 51.97 -2.59
C GLU A 615 -3.91 53.09 -1.91
N GLY A 616 -4.03 53.06 -0.59
CA GLY A 616 -4.69 54.12 0.19
C GLY A 616 -3.97 55.47 0.09
N ILE A 617 -2.64 55.49 0.18
CA ILE A 617 -1.83 56.71 -0.02
C ILE A 617 -1.98 57.22 -1.45
N ILE A 618 -1.94 56.33 -2.44
CA ILE A 618 -2.13 56.71 -3.85
C ILE A 618 -3.52 57.32 -4.05
N GLN A 619 -4.58 56.71 -3.50
CA GLN A 619 -5.93 57.25 -3.54
C GLN A 619 -6.00 58.64 -2.90
N GLN A 620 -5.41 58.81 -1.71
CA GLN A 620 -5.35 60.12 -1.04
C GLN A 620 -4.62 61.17 -1.89
N LEU A 621 -3.48 60.82 -2.49
CA LEU A 621 -2.74 61.72 -3.38
C LEU A 621 -3.53 62.06 -4.64
N GLN A 622 -4.24 61.09 -5.23
CA GLN A 622 -5.12 61.32 -6.39
C GLN A 622 -6.28 62.25 -6.02
N THR A 623 -6.92 62.06 -4.86
CA THR A 623 -7.97 62.95 -4.37
C THR A 623 -7.44 64.37 -4.13
N CYS A 624 -6.32 64.51 -3.41
CA CYS A 624 -5.68 65.80 -3.18
C CYS A 624 -5.29 66.50 -4.49
N LEU A 625 -4.73 65.77 -5.46
CA LEU A 625 -4.40 66.33 -6.78
C LEU A 625 -5.65 66.77 -7.53
N HIS A 626 -6.74 66.00 -7.45
CA HIS A 626 -8.00 66.35 -8.09
C HIS A 626 -8.62 67.60 -7.46
N ASP A 627 -8.68 67.68 -6.13
CA ASP A 627 -9.17 68.87 -5.40
C ASP A 627 -8.32 70.10 -5.74
N ARG A 628 -6.99 69.95 -5.79
CA ARG A 628 -6.06 71.00 -6.21
C ARG A 628 -6.30 71.45 -7.65
N ASN A 629 -6.50 70.51 -8.57
CA ASN A 629 -6.84 70.82 -9.97
C ASN A 629 -8.15 71.59 -10.05
N LYS A 630 -9.16 71.17 -9.29
CA LYS A 630 -10.45 71.86 -9.22
C LYS A 630 -10.31 73.28 -8.67
N GLU A 631 -9.53 73.48 -7.61
CA GLU A 631 -9.19 74.83 -7.11
C GLU A 631 -8.51 75.68 -8.18
N VAL A 632 -7.55 75.11 -8.93
CA VAL A 632 -6.85 75.81 -10.01
C VAL A 632 -7.80 76.13 -11.16
N GLU A 633 -8.69 75.23 -11.55
CA GLU A 633 -9.73 75.46 -12.56
C GLU A 633 -10.69 76.57 -12.13
N GLU A 634 -11.16 76.54 -10.88
CA GLU A 634 -12.02 77.58 -10.30
C GLU A 634 -11.30 78.94 -10.30
N LEU A 635 -10.04 79.01 -9.83
CA LEU A 635 -9.23 80.22 -9.87
C LEU A 635 -8.99 80.72 -11.30
N THR A 636 -8.72 79.81 -12.23
CA THR A 636 -8.53 80.12 -13.66
C THR A 636 -9.80 80.70 -14.26
N ALA A 637 -10.97 80.10 -14.01
CA ALA A 637 -12.25 80.62 -14.45
C ALA A 637 -12.54 82.01 -13.86
N THR A 638 -12.26 82.21 -12.56
CA THR A 638 -12.47 83.50 -11.89
C THR A 638 -11.56 84.60 -12.46
N LEU A 639 -10.32 84.26 -12.84
CA LEU A 639 -9.36 85.17 -13.45
C LEU A 639 -9.74 85.49 -14.90
N LEU A 640 -10.13 84.49 -15.69
CA LEU A 640 -10.60 84.68 -17.07
C LEU A 640 -11.79 85.63 -17.14
N CYS A 641 -12.74 85.53 -16.19
CA CYS A 641 -13.88 86.45 -16.11
C CYS A 641 -13.50 87.92 -15.80
N LYS A 642 -12.28 88.21 -15.35
CA LYS A 642 -11.80 89.56 -15.04
C LYS A 642 -11.00 90.23 -16.17
N LEU A 643 -10.76 89.54 -17.29
CA LEU A 643 -9.98 90.06 -18.41
C LEU A 643 -10.83 90.93 -19.35
N GLY A 644 -10.22 91.97 -19.93
CA GLY A 644 -10.85 92.79 -20.98
C GLY A 644 -10.89 92.09 -22.35
N PRO A 645 -11.73 92.54 -23.31
CA PRO A 645 -12.02 91.82 -24.56
C PRO A 645 -10.79 91.46 -25.41
N GLY A 646 -9.75 92.29 -25.46
CA GLY A 646 -8.50 91.95 -26.17
C GLY A 646 -7.50 91.06 -25.40
N GLN A 647 -7.65 90.92 -24.08
CA GLN A 647 -6.81 90.03 -23.25
C GLN A 647 -7.43 88.62 -23.16
N SER A 648 -8.75 88.50 -23.31
CA SER A 648 -9.47 87.22 -23.39
C SER A 648 -9.06 86.39 -24.61
N GLU A 649 -8.93 87.01 -25.78
CA GLU A 649 -8.55 86.33 -27.03
C GLU A 649 -7.15 85.69 -26.94
N VAL A 650 -6.17 86.40 -26.35
CA VAL A 650 -4.80 85.87 -26.15
C VAL A 650 -4.80 84.73 -25.13
N ALA A 651 -5.62 84.81 -24.09
CA ALA A 651 -5.74 83.75 -23.08
C ALA A 651 -6.38 82.47 -23.66
N GLU A 652 -7.41 82.61 -24.50
CA GLU A 652 -8.04 81.49 -25.21
C GLU A 652 -7.07 80.79 -26.18
N GLU A 653 -6.27 81.56 -26.92
CA GLU A 653 -5.28 81.01 -27.86
C GLU A 653 -4.16 80.25 -27.12
N LEU A 654 -3.73 80.74 -25.95
CA LEU A 654 -2.79 80.03 -25.07
C LEU A 654 -3.40 78.76 -24.46
N CYS A 655 -4.67 78.78 -24.04
CA CYS A 655 -5.38 77.59 -23.53
C CYS A 655 -5.49 76.50 -24.60
N LEU A 656 -5.86 76.87 -25.83
CA LEU A 656 -5.90 75.94 -26.97
C LEU A 656 -4.52 75.34 -27.27
N ARG A 657 -3.46 76.14 -27.17
CA ARG A 657 -2.08 75.67 -27.38
C ARG A 657 -1.63 74.73 -26.26
N LEU A 658 -2.06 74.98 -25.01
CA LEU A 658 -1.80 74.11 -23.87
C LEU A 658 -2.54 72.77 -24.00
N GLN A 659 -3.84 72.80 -24.31
CA GLN A 659 -4.65 71.60 -24.56
C GLN A 659 -4.06 70.72 -25.67
N ARG A 660 -3.57 71.32 -26.76
CA ARG A 660 -2.88 70.56 -27.82
C ARG A 660 -1.61 69.86 -27.32
N LYS A 661 -0.82 70.53 -26.46
CA LYS A 661 0.38 69.92 -25.85
C LYS A 661 0.01 68.82 -24.84
N GLU A 662 -1.03 69.03 -24.05
CA GLU A 662 -1.52 68.07 -23.07
C GLU A 662 -2.04 66.80 -23.74
N LYS A 663 -2.77 66.95 -24.85
CA LYS A 663 -3.25 65.83 -25.67
C LYS A 663 -2.10 65.00 -26.24
N MET A 664 -1.04 65.65 -26.74
CA MET A 664 0.16 64.97 -27.22
C MET A 664 0.88 64.18 -26.10
N LEU A 665 0.97 64.75 -24.89
CA LEU A 665 1.56 64.05 -23.75
C LEU A 665 0.71 62.85 -23.30
N GLN A 666 -0.62 63.00 -23.32
CA GLN A 666 -1.56 61.91 -23.03
C GLN A 666 -1.36 60.74 -24.01
N GLU A 667 -1.25 61.04 -25.30
CA GLU A 667 -1.00 60.06 -26.35
C GLU A 667 0.35 59.34 -26.14
N LEU A 668 1.43 60.07 -25.86
CA LEU A 668 2.75 59.49 -25.56
C LEU A 668 2.75 58.58 -24.33
N LEU A 669 2.03 58.95 -23.27
CA LEU A 669 1.89 58.11 -22.07
C LEU A 669 1.08 56.84 -22.37
N SER A 670 0.02 56.96 -23.18
CA SER A 670 -0.79 55.81 -23.59
C SER A 670 0.00 54.82 -24.45
N ASP A 671 0.84 55.32 -25.36
CA ASP A 671 1.74 54.48 -26.17
C ASP A 671 2.78 53.78 -25.30
N ARG A 672 3.37 54.49 -24.34
CA ARG A 672 4.34 53.89 -23.42
C ARG A 672 3.71 52.81 -22.53
N ASN A 673 2.48 53.01 -22.06
CA ASN A 673 1.73 52.00 -21.31
C ASN A 673 1.39 50.79 -22.17
N ARG A 674 1.00 51.00 -23.43
CA ARG A 674 0.73 49.92 -24.39
C ARG A 674 1.99 49.07 -24.62
N GLN A 675 3.14 49.71 -24.85
CA GLN A 675 4.42 49.01 -25.01
C GLN A 675 4.81 48.19 -23.77
N ALA A 676 4.60 48.73 -22.56
CA ALA A 676 4.85 47.99 -21.33
C ALA A 676 3.97 46.73 -21.22
N MET A 677 2.69 46.83 -21.57
CA MET A 677 1.75 45.71 -21.56
C MET A 677 2.08 44.65 -22.63
N GLU A 678 2.56 45.07 -23.80
CA GLU A 678 3.06 44.18 -24.86
C GLU A 678 4.29 43.39 -24.36
N HIS A 679 5.27 44.06 -23.74
CA HIS A 679 6.43 43.37 -23.15
C HIS A 679 6.04 42.39 -22.03
N ASP A 680 5.08 42.76 -21.17
CA ASP A 680 4.58 41.85 -20.14
C ASP A 680 3.83 40.64 -20.73
N ALA A 681 3.21 40.79 -21.90
CA ALA A 681 2.59 39.67 -22.63
C ALA A 681 3.66 38.74 -23.22
N GLU A 682 4.68 39.31 -23.87
CA GLU A 682 5.82 38.56 -24.42
C GLU A 682 6.54 37.73 -23.33
N ILE A 683 6.78 38.32 -22.15
CA ILE A 683 7.40 37.62 -21.02
C ILE A 683 6.52 36.44 -20.56
N ARG A 684 5.20 36.62 -20.47
CA ARG A 684 4.28 35.56 -20.07
C ARG A 684 4.23 34.41 -21.09
N GLU A 685 4.24 34.73 -22.38
CA GLU A 685 4.29 33.72 -23.44
C GLU A 685 5.59 32.92 -23.41
N LEU A 686 6.73 33.58 -23.19
CA LEU A 686 8.03 32.91 -23.01
C LEU A 686 8.04 31.98 -21.80
N LEU A 687 7.47 32.40 -20.67
CA LEU A 687 7.36 31.56 -19.48
C LEU A 687 6.47 30.34 -19.73
N GLN A 688 5.36 30.51 -20.45
CA GLN A 688 4.49 29.40 -20.84
C GLN A 688 5.22 28.42 -21.78
N ALA A 689 5.93 28.92 -22.79
CA ALA A 689 6.73 28.09 -23.70
C ALA A 689 7.86 27.33 -22.97
N MET A 690 8.49 27.96 -21.97
CA MET A 690 9.47 27.29 -21.11
C MET A 690 8.83 26.18 -20.28
N SER A 691 7.65 26.42 -19.70
CA SER A 691 6.94 25.41 -18.90
C SER A 691 6.52 24.19 -19.73
N THR A 692 6.05 24.39 -20.98
CA THR A 692 5.68 23.29 -21.87
C THR A 692 6.89 22.50 -22.33
N LYS A 693 8.02 23.17 -22.59
CA LYS A 693 9.30 22.51 -22.90
C LYS A 693 9.81 21.69 -21.71
N GLU A 694 9.67 22.20 -20.49
CA GLU A 694 10.05 21.49 -19.27
C GLU A 694 9.17 20.24 -19.07
N GLN A 695 7.85 20.35 -19.27
CA GLN A 695 6.93 19.20 -19.24
C GLN A 695 7.30 18.15 -20.29
N TRP A 696 7.64 18.57 -21.51
CA TRP A 696 8.10 17.67 -22.56
C TRP A 696 9.40 16.96 -22.18
N SER A 697 10.36 17.68 -21.58
CA SER A 697 11.60 17.10 -21.07
C SER A 697 11.34 16.09 -19.95
N LYS A 698 10.40 16.37 -19.03
CA LYS A 698 10.01 15.42 -17.98
C LYS A 698 9.43 14.15 -18.60
N ALA A 699 8.47 14.28 -19.52
CA ALA A 699 7.85 13.13 -20.19
C ALA A 699 8.86 12.28 -21.00
N THR A 700 9.87 12.89 -21.64
CA THR A 700 10.91 12.13 -22.35
C THR A 700 11.83 11.40 -21.36
N THR A 701 12.21 12.04 -20.24
CA THR A 701 12.99 11.36 -19.20
C THR A 701 12.23 10.19 -18.55
N GLU A 702 10.93 10.35 -18.27
CA GLU A 702 10.07 9.29 -17.74
C GLU A 702 9.97 8.08 -18.69
N LYS A 703 9.84 8.34 -20.00
CA LYS A 703 9.87 7.29 -21.03
C LYS A 703 11.22 6.57 -21.08
N MET A 704 12.33 7.30 -20.94
CA MET A 704 13.66 6.68 -20.86
C MET A 704 13.83 5.82 -19.61
N VAL A 705 13.34 6.28 -18.45
CA VAL A 705 13.36 5.50 -17.19
C VAL A 705 12.52 4.24 -17.33
N HIS A 706 11.32 4.31 -17.93
CA HIS A 706 10.50 3.14 -18.22
C HIS A 706 11.21 2.13 -19.13
N ALA A 707 11.82 2.59 -20.23
CA ALA A 707 12.57 1.72 -21.13
C ALA A 707 13.78 1.06 -20.43
N LEU A 708 14.45 1.78 -19.52
CA LEU A 708 15.53 1.23 -18.70
C LEU A 708 15.00 0.20 -17.68
N ALA A 709 13.82 0.42 -17.10
CA ALA A 709 13.18 -0.55 -16.21
C ALA A 709 12.80 -1.84 -16.94
N GLU A 710 12.24 -1.75 -18.15
CA GLU A 710 11.94 -2.90 -19.02
C GLU A 710 13.22 -3.67 -19.37
N ARG A 711 14.28 -2.97 -19.79
CA ARG A 711 15.59 -3.58 -20.07
C ARG A 711 16.21 -4.23 -18.84
N ASN A 712 16.04 -3.64 -17.65
CA ASN A 712 16.47 -4.25 -16.39
C ASN A 712 15.68 -5.52 -16.07
N CYS A 713 14.36 -5.54 -16.33
CA CYS A 713 13.54 -6.75 -16.18
C CYS A 713 13.99 -7.85 -17.15
N GLU A 714 14.23 -7.52 -18.42
CA GLU A 714 14.79 -8.43 -19.42
C GLU A 714 16.15 -8.99 -18.98
N LEU A 715 17.06 -8.12 -18.47
CA LEU A 715 18.35 -8.54 -17.93
C LEU A 715 18.21 -9.45 -16.71
N GLN A 716 17.24 -9.20 -15.83
CA GLN A 716 16.97 -10.01 -14.66
C GLN A 716 16.41 -11.39 -15.04
N LEU A 717 15.55 -11.45 -16.07
CA LEU A 717 15.09 -12.69 -16.68
C LEU A 717 16.25 -13.47 -17.32
N LEU A 718 17.12 -12.80 -18.08
CA LEU A 718 18.31 -13.42 -18.66
C LEU A 718 19.27 -13.95 -17.57
N ARG A 719 19.46 -13.20 -16.48
CA ARG A 719 20.23 -13.65 -15.30
C ARG A 719 19.60 -14.90 -14.66
N GLN A 720 18.28 -14.97 -14.53
CA GLN A 720 17.59 -16.18 -14.05
C GLN A 720 17.75 -17.36 -15.02
N HIS A 721 17.68 -17.13 -16.33
CA HIS A 721 17.90 -18.17 -17.33
C HIS A 721 19.33 -18.72 -17.35
N VAL A 722 20.33 -17.86 -17.13
CA VAL A 722 21.74 -18.27 -16.98
C VAL A 722 21.95 -19.02 -15.65
N LEU A 723 21.31 -18.59 -14.56
CA LEU A 723 21.40 -19.26 -13.26
C LEU A 723 20.72 -20.66 -13.27
N ARG A 724 19.70 -20.85 -14.13
CA ARG A 724 19.00 -22.13 -14.33
C ARG A 724 19.79 -23.11 -15.22
N LYS A 725 20.77 -22.62 -15.99
CA LYS A 725 21.71 -23.45 -16.75
C LYS A 725 23.05 -23.59 -16.00
N LYS A 726 23.10 -24.44 -14.97
CA LYS A 726 24.38 -25.01 -14.52
C LYS A 726 24.78 -26.16 -15.44
N PRO A 727 26.06 -26.26 -15.87
CA PRO A 727 26.52 -27.36 -16.70
C PRO A 727 26.90 -28.56 -15.82
N VAL A 728 26.43 -29.75 -16.20
CA VAL A 728 26.96 -31.01 -15.69
C VAL A 728 28.11 -31.45 -16.61
N GLY A 729 29.32 -31.35 -16.07
CA GLY A 729 30.42 -32.32 -16.17
C GLY A 729 31.08 -32.60 -17.52
N ILE A 730 32.31 -32.09 -17.69
CA ILE A 730 33.47 -32.89 -18.15
C ILE A 730 34.71 -32.37 -17.38
N GLN A 731 35.39 -33.27 -16.66
CA GLN A 731 36.72 -33.04 -16.08
C GLN A 731 37.81 -33.10 -17.16
N ALA A 732 38.81 -32.21 -17.11
CA ALA A 732 40.22 -32.56 -17.34
C ALA A 732 41.14 -31.34 -17.09
N THR A 733 41.95 -31.47 -16.03
CA THR A 733 43.39 -31.10 -15.92
C THR A 733 43.96 -29.91 -16.71
N GLY A 734 44.64 -29.00 -15.98
CA GLY A 734 45.87 -28.39 -16.51
C GLY A 734 46.15 -26.94 -16.11
N THR A 735 46.84 -26.75 -14.99
CA THR A 735 48.00 -25.84 -14.80
C THR A 735 48.00 -24.42 -15.42
N SER A 736 47.99 -23.43 -14.51
CA SER A 736 49.07 -22.44 -14.31
C SER A 736 49.15 -21.15 -15.15
N LEU A 737 49.39 -20.07 -14.40
CA LEU A 737 50.23 -18.88 -14.69
C LEU A 737 49.62 -17.61 -15.35
N LEU A 738 49.60 -16.54 -14.54
CA LEU A 738 50.05 -15.14 -14.77
C LEU A 738 49.40 -14.23 -15.85
N LYS A 739 48.77 -13.15 -15.31
CA LYS A 739 48.79 -11.72 -15.69
C LYS A 739 49.31 -11.31 -17.09
N GLN A 740 48.49 -10.58 -17.88
CA GLN A 740 48.82 -9.23 -18.38
C GLN A 740 47.66 -8.55 -19.16
N ASP A 741 47.35 -7.35 -18.68
CA ASP A 741 46.95 -6.08 -19.30
C ASP A 741 46.83 -5.90 -20.84
N LYS A 742 45.94 -4.94 -21.22
CA LYS A 742 45.83 -4.11 -22.46
C LYS A 742 44.78 -4.42 -23.56
N GLN A 743 43.76 -3.54 -23.59
CA GLN A 743 43.15 -2.77 -24.70
C GLN A 743 43.20 -3.27 -26.18
N GLN A 744 41.99 -3.60 -26.70
CA GLN A 744 41.37 -3.31 -28.03
C GLN A 744 42.06 -3.76 -29.36
N PRO A 745 41.36 -3.72 -30.52
CA PRO A 745 40.03 -4.25 -30.90
C PRO A 745 40.09 -4.99 -32.28
N VAL A 746 39.24 -5.98 -32.56
CA VAL A 746 39.10 -6.49 -33.95
C VAL A 746 37.64 -6.74 -34.34
N GLN A 747 37.18 -5.79 -35.12
CA GLN A 747 36.26 -5.83 -36.25
C GLN A 747 36.36 -7.14 -37.07
N GLU A 748 35.50 -8.11 -36.79
CA GLU A 748 35.21 -9.25 -37.69
C GLU A 748 33.84 -9.81 -37.27
N ILE A 749 32.79 -9.60 -38.08
CA ILE A 749 31.51 -10.35 -38.15
C ILE A 749 30.48 -9.68 -39.09
N LEU A 750 30.70 -8.45 -39.59
CA LEU A 750 29.80 -7.82 -40.58
C LEU A 750 30.30 -7.95 -42.04
N GLN A 751 30.67 -9.17 -42.45
CA GLN A 751 30.90 -9.52 -43.86
C GLN A 751 30.39 -10.93 -44.17
N ARG A 752 29.08 -11.18 -43.95
CA ARG A 752 28.43 -12.35 -44.57
C ARG A 752 26.91 -12.23 -44.63
N ALA A 753 26.43 -11.51 -45.64
CA ALA A 753 25.26 -11.88 -46.46
C ALA A 753 24.81 -10.67 -47.28
N CYS A 754 25.33 -10.53 -48.50
CA CYS A 754 24.61 -9.94 -49.62
C CYS A 754 25.41 -10.23 -50.89
N GLY A 755 25.12 -11.39 -51.49
CA GLY A 755 25.65 -11.79 -52.78
C GLY A 755 24.63 -12.64 -53.52
N ALA A 756 24.29 -12.15 -54.72
CA ALA A 756 23.61 -12.80 -55.84
C ALA A 756 22.08 -12.95 -55.80
N ALA A 757 21.38 -12.23 -56.68
CA ALA A 757 21.03 -12.77 -58.00
C ALA A 757 20.61 -11.65 -58.95
N ALA A 758 21.05 -11.78 -60.19
CA ALA A 758 20.95 -10.79 -61.25
C ALA A 758 19.98 -11.28 -62.36
N LEU A 759 19.50 -10.30 -63.13
CA LEU A 759 19.09 -10.36 -64.55
C LEU A 759 17.75 -11.04 -64.93
N ALA A 760 16.81 -10.25 -65.48
CA ALA A 760 16.54 -10.17 -66.93
C ALA A 760 15.41 -9.15 -67.24
N GLY A 761 15.62 -8.26 -68.23
CA GLY A 761 14.61 -7.30 -68.77
C GLY A 761 13.59 -7.95 -69.73
N PRO A 762 12.78 -7.22 -70.54
CA PRO A 762 13.15 -5.96 -71.24
C PRO A 762 12.06 -4.84 -71.40
N GLN A 763 12.57 -3.62 -71.65
CA GLN A 763 12.12 -2.44 -72.44
C GLN A 763 10.61 -2.07 -72.63
N GLN A 764 10.25 -0.78 -72.44
CA GLN A 764 10.06 0.24 -73.52
C GLN A 764 9.24 1.48 -73.07
N GLU A 765 9.77 2.70 -73.40
CA GLU A 765 9.13 4.05 -73.59
C GLU A 765 8.44 4.74 -72.37
N ASP A 766 8.51 6.07 -72.11
CA ASP A 766 8.77 7.22 -72.98
C ASP A 766 9.08 8.54 -72.18
N ASN A 767 9.89 9.42 -72.80
CA ASN A 767 9.90 10.90 -72.84
C ASN A 767 9.93 11.85 -71.60
N SER A 768 11.03 12.63 -71.54
CA SER A 768 11.11 14.11 -71.65
C SER A 768 11.70 14.89 -70.46
N CYS A 769 12.77 15.65 -70.75
CA CYS A 769 12.98 17.08 -70.48
C CYS A 769 14.47 17.40 -70.28
N LEU A 770 14.86 18.54 -70.85
CA LEU A 770 16.21 19.07 -71.02
C LEU A 770 16.83 19.51 -69.68
N THR A 771 18.14 19.32 -69.50
CA THR A 771 19.18 20.35 -69.32
C THR A 771 20.35 19.84 -68.48
N GLU A 772 21.54 20.29 -68.87
CA GLU A 772 22.79 20.33 -68.11
C GLU A 772 23.42 18.98 -67.73
N GLY A 773 24.38 18.59 -68.57
CA GLY A 773 25.35 17.56 -68.21
C GLY A 773 26.22 18.04 -67.06
N ALA A 774 25.85 17.67 -65.83
CA ALA A 774 26.84 17.39 -64.81
C ALA A 774 27.53 16.09 -65.24
N SER A 775 28.80 16.18 -65.60
CA SER A 775 29.57 15.01 -65.99
C SER A 775 29.58 14.00 -64.82
N ALA A 776 29.61 12.69 -65.08
CA ALA A 776 29.65 11.67 -64.03
C ALA A 776 30.79 11.90 -62.99
N ALA A 777 31.84 12.63 -63.39
CA ALA A 777 32.94 13.06 -62.53
C ALA A 777 32.55 14.14 -61.49
N GLU A 778 31.57 15.01 -61.77
CA GLU A 778 31.06 15.98 -60.79
C GLU A 778 30.21 15.29 -59.72
N LEU A 779 29.37 14.34 -60.11
CA LEU A 779 28.60 13.52 -59.14
C LEU A 779 29.52 12.64 -58.28
N GLU A 780 30.61 12.10 -58.83
CA GLU A 780 31.62 11.38 -58.04
C GLU A 780 32.35 12.30 -57.05
N LYS A 781 32.65 13.55 -57.44
CA LYS A 781 33.26 14.55 -56.57
C LYS A 781 32.31 14.99 -55.45
N ASP A 782 31.03 15.20 -55.76
CA ASP A 782 30.02 15.56 -54.77
C ASP A 782 29.75 14.41 -53.79
N LEU A 783 29.79 13.16 -54.26
CA LEU A 783 29.68 11.99 -53.41
C LEU A 783 30.92 11.77 -52.53
N ALA A 784 32.12 12.15 -53.00
CA ALA A 784 33.34 12.17 -52.20
C ALA A 784 33.27 13.27 -51.13
N ASN A 785 32.83 14.48 -51.48
CA ASN A 785 32.65 15.58 -50.54
C ASN A 785 31.62 15.24 -49.45
N ALA A 786 30.48 14.66 -49.83
CA ALA A 786 29.45 14.22 -48.88
C ALA A 786 29.96 13.13 -47.90
N LYS A 787 30.85 12.25 -48.36
CA LYS A 787 31.52 11.25 -47.50
C LYS A 787 32.48 11.91 -46.51
N GLU A 788 33.30 12.87 -46.96
CA GLU A 788 34.21 13.61 -46.08
C GLU A 788 33.45 14.44 -45.03
N GLU A 789 32.34 15.07 -45.41
CA GLU A 789 31.46 15.79 -44.47
C GLU A 789 30.84 14.86 -43.42
N LEU A 790 30.36 13.67 -43.83
CA LEU A 790 29.86 12.64 -42.91
C LEU A 790 30.95 12.16 -41.94
N GLU A 791 32.19 11.97 -42.41
CA GLU A 791 33.30 11.60 -41.53
C GLU A 791 33.65 12.70 -40.53
N LEU A 792 33.60 13.97 -40.95
CA LEU A 792 33.80 15.12 -40.05
C LEU A 792 32.70 15.21 -39.00
N MET A 793 31.44 15.00 -39.39
CA MET A 793 30.31 14.97 -38.45
C MET A 793 30.43 13.81 -37.46
N ALA A 794 30.83 12.62 -37.91
CA ALA A 794 31.08 11.48 -37.03
C ALA A 794 32.27 11.72 -36.09
N LYS A 795 33.28 12.52 -36.48
CA LYS A 795 34.37 12.93 -35.58
C LYS A 795 33.88 13.90 -34.51
N LYS A 796 33.12 14.93 -34.91
CA LYS A 796 32.49 15.90 -34.00
C LYS A 796 31.53 15.23 -33.00
N GLU A 797 30.77 14.23 -33.45
CA GLU A 797 29.89 13.45 -32.56
C GLU A 797 30.69 12.63 -31.54
N ARG A 798 31.82 12.04 -31.94
CA ARG A 798 32.70 11.35 -30.99
C ARG A 798 33.34 12.32 -30.00
N GLU A 799 33.67 13.53 -30.42
CA GLU A 799 34.20 14.59 -29.56
C GLU A 799 33.16 15.06 -28.54
N SER A 800 31.93 15.36 -28.98
CA SER A 800 30.84 15.74 -28.07
C SER A 800 30.50 14.63 -27.08
N ARG A 801 30.53 13.35 -27.50
CA ARG A 801 30.37 12.21 -26.59
C ARG A 801 31.48 12.14 -25.54
N ARG A 802 32.73 12.48 -25.88
CA ARG A 802 33.85 12.52 -24.91
C ARG A 802 33.71 13.69 -23.94
N GLU A 803 33.30 14.86 -24.44
CA GLU A 803 33.03 16.03 -23.60
C GLU A 803 31.88 15.77 -22.63
N LEU A 804 30.80 15.14 -23.10
CA LEU A 804 29.69 14.71 -22.23
C LEU A 804 30.16 13.71 -21.16
N ALA A 805 31.00 12.73 -21.52
CA ALA A 805 31.55 11.79 -20.55
C ALA A 805 32.47 12.49 -19.52
N ALA A 806 33.25 13.48 -19.95
CA ALA A 806 34.08 14.28 -19.05
C ALA A 806 33.23 15.13 -18.09
N LEU A 807 32.18 15.78 -18.60
CA LEU A 807 31.24 16.55 -17.79
C LEU A 807 30.47 15.65 -16.80
N GLN A 808 30.04 14.46 -17.22
CA GLN A 808 29.42 13.48 -16.33
C GLN A 808 30.37 13.04 -15.19
N SER A 809 31.67 12.89 -15.48
CA SER A 809 32.66 12.61 -14.45
C SER A 809 32.82 13.77 -13.47
N VAL A 810 32.81 15.02 -13.94
CA VAL A 810 32.92 16.20 -13.05
C VAL A 810 31.68 16.34 -12.17
N VAL A 811 30.48 16.11 -12.73
CA VAL A 811 29.24 16.11 -11.96
C VAL A 811 29.27 15.02 -10.90
N ALA A 812 29.72 13.80 -11.23
CA ALA A 812 29.85 12.73 -10.24
C ALA A 812 30.83 13.10 -9.10
N THR A 813 31.97 13.71 -9.41
CA THR A 813 32.90 14.18 -8.36
C THR A 813 32.31 15.30 -7.50
N GLN A 814 31.53 16.21 -8.10
CA GLN A 814 30.85 17.28 -7.34
C GLN A 814 29.73 16.73 -6.46
N GLU A 815 29.01 15.70 -6.91
CA GLU A 815 28.00 14.99 -6.10
C GLU A 815 28.66 14.30 -4.90
N GLU A 816 29.81 13.65 -5.08
CA GLU A 816 30.57 13.05 -3.98
C GLU A 816 31.04 14.11 -2.96
N GLU A 817 31.55 15.26 -3.41
CA GLU A 817 31.95 16.37 -2.53
C GLU A 817 30.77 16.96 -1.75
N LEU A 818 29.61 17.16 -2.40
CA LEU A 818 28.39 17.62 -1.73
C LEU A 818 27.88 16.60 -0.71
N GLN A 819 28.00 15.31 -1.00
CA GLN A 819 27.64 14.24 -0.07
C GLN A 819 28.53 14.23 1.18
N VAL A 820 29.83 14.50 1.01
CA VAL A 820 30.76 14.67 2.14
C VAL A 820 30.42 15.93 2.95
N GLN A 821 30.10 17.04 2.29
CA GLN A 821 29.67 18.26 3.01
C GLN A 821 28.36 18.03 3.78
N ALA A 822 27.42 17.27 3.21
CA ALA A 822 26.18 16.91 3.90
C ALA A 822 26.46 16.06 5.14
N SER A 823 27.35 15.07 5.06
CA SER A 823 27.70 14.23 6.22
C SER A 823 28.41 15.03 7.33
N ASP A 824 29.25 15.99 6.97
CA ASP A 824 29.88 16.92 7.93
C ASP A 824 28.84 17.80 8.63
N ILE A 825 27.88 18.37 7.89
CA ILE A 825 26.78 19.17 8.45
C ILE A 825 25.91 18.32 9.39
N GLU A 826 25.59 17.09 9.01
CA GLU A 826 24.86 16.16 9.88
C GLU A 826 25.64 15.86 11.17
N SER A 827 26.96 15.66 11.08
CA SER A 827 27.81 15.42 12.26
C SER A 827 27.83 16.62 13.22
N LEU A 828 27.91 17.84 12.68
CA LEU A 828 27.83 19.08 13.45
C LEU A 828 26.44 19.24 14.07
N THR A 829 25.37 18.92 13.35
CA THR A 829 23.99 18.97 13.84
C THR A 829 23.79 17.99 15.00
N ARG A 830 24.26 16.75 14.87
CA ARG A 830 24.26 15.77 15.99
C ARG A 830 25.04 16.31 17.20
N THR A 831 26.18 16.95 16.97
CA THR A 831 26.99 17.54 18.04
C THR A 831 26.26 18.70 18.74
N ILE A 832 25.55 19.54 17.99
CA ILE A 832 24.72 20.62 18.55
C ILE A 832 23.58 20.02 19.37
N GLN A 833 22.89 18.99 18.85
CA GLN A 833 21.80 18.32 19.56
C GLN A 833 22.25 17.73 20.90
N ILE A 834 23.39 17.03 20.91
CA ILE A 834 23.97 16.48 22.15
C ILE A 834 24.28 17.61 23.14
N LYS A 835 24.80 18.76 22.67
CA LYS A 835 25.06 19.91 23.52
C LYS A 835 23.77 20.55 24.04
N GLU A 836 22.71 20.62 23.24
CA GLU A 836 21.40 21.12 23.67
C GLU A 836 20.76 20.22 24.72
N ASP A 837 20.85 18.91 24.55
CA ASP A 837 20.31 17.94 25.50
C ASP A 837 21.10 17.98 26.82
N LEU A 838 22.43 18.13 26.75
CA LEU A 838 23.24 18.40 27.95
C LEU A 838 22.85 19.72 28.62
N ILE A 839 22.54 20.77 27.86
CA ILE A 839 22.05 22.04 28.42
C ILE A 839 20.71 21.84 29.11
N LYS A 840 19.79 21.07 28.52
CA LYS A 840 18.48 20.74 29.14
C LYS A 840 18.67 19.94 30.42
N ASP A 841 19.56 18.95 30.44
CA ASP A 841 19.86 18.15 31.63
C ASP A 841 20.47 19.03 32.74
N LEU A 842 21.39 19.93 32.39
CA LEU A 842 21.94 20.90 33.33
C LEU A 842 20.87 21.88 33.83
N GLN A 843 19.96 22.34 32.98
CA GLN A 843 18.81 23.17 33.36
C GLN A 843 17.86 22.43 34.30
N MET A 844 17.59 21.13 34.05
CA MET A 844 16.79 20.29 34.93
C MET A 844 17.47 20.01 36.28
N GLN A 845 18.80 19.93 36.31
CA GLN A 845 19.57 19.82 37.56
C GLN A 845 19.64 21.14 38.34
N LEU A 846 19.47 22.28 37.67
CA LEU A 846 19.49 23.63 38.26
C LEU A 846 18.11 24.10 38.74
N VAL A 847 17.01 23.45 38.32
CA VAL A 847 15.64 23.78 38.74
C VAL A 847 15.20 22.83 39.85
N ASP A 848 15.03 23.35 41.06
CA ASP A 848 14.54 22.57 42.18
C ASP A 848 13.11 22.06 41.88
N PRO A 849 12.81 20.76 42.07
CA PRO A 849 11.50 20.17 41.76
C PRO A 849 10.34 20.76 42.58
N GLU A 850 10.62 21.53 43.63
CA GLU A 850 9.62 22.28 44.40
C GLU A 850 9.13 23.56 43.70
N GLU A 851 9.88 24.09 42.73
CA GLU A 851 9.54 25.33 42.00
C GLU A 851 8.68 25.09 40.76
N ILE A 852 8.70 23.87 40.19
CA ILE A 852 7.89 23.50 39.00
C ILE A 852 6.38 23.65 39.28
N PRO A 853 5.83 23.17 40.42
CA PRO A 853 4.44 23.41 40.79
C PRO A 853 4.13 24.88 41.10
N ALA A 854 5.13 25.68 41.51
CA ALA A 854 4.93 27.11 41.80
C ALA A 854 4.82 27.94 40.51
N VAL A 855 5.60 27.60 39.48
CA VAL A 855 5.54 28.24 38.16
C VAL A 855 4.23 27.89 37.44
N GLU A 856 3.76 26.65 37.52
CA GLU A 856 2.45 26.25 36.95
C GLU A 856 1.28 26.95 37.67
N ARG A 857 1.34 27.06 39.00
CA ARG A 857 0.36 27.82 39.79
C ARG A 857 0.36 29.31 39.44
N LEU A 858 1.54 29.93 39.33
CA LEU A 858 1.65 31.34 38.91
C LEU A 858 1.12 31.56 37.49
N THR A 859 1.34 30.61 36.58
CA THR A 859 0.85 30.70 35.20
C THR A 859 -0.68 30.61 35.15
N GLN A 860 -1.28 29.74 35.96
CA GLN A 860 -2.74 29.63 36.10
C GLN A 860 -3.34 30.84 36.82
N GLU A 861 -2.68 31.39 37.85
CA GLU A 861 -3.10 32.63 38.52
C GLU A 861 -3.04 33.83 37.58
N VAL A 862 -2.02 33.94 36.72
CA VAL A 862 -1.91 35.01 35.72
C VAL A 862 -3.02 34.90 34.67
N LEU A 863 -3.39 33.69 34.24
CA LEU A 863 -4.52 33.49 33.32
C LEU A 863 -5.86 33.89 33.96
N VAL A 864 -6.09 33.50 35.21
CA VAL A 864 -7.30 33.89 35.98
C VAL A 864 -7.32 35.40 36.25
N LEU A 865 -6.17 36.03 36.49
CA LEU A 865 -6.07 37.48 36.67
C LEU A 865 -6.33 38.23 35.35
N ARG A 866 -5.88 37.72 34.20
CA ARG A 866 -6.19 38.28 32.89
C ARG A 866 -7.69 38.20 32.57
N GLU A 867 -8.33 37.09 32.90
CA GLU A 867 -9.78 36.92 32.74
C GLU A 867 -10.57 37.83 33.69
N LYS A 868 -10.13 37.98 34.95
CA LYS A 868 -10.72 38.93 35.91
C LYS A 868 -10.53 40.40 35.52
N VAL A 869 -9.41 40.76 34.89
CA VAL A 869 -9.16 42.10 34.35
C VAL A 869 -10.07 42.38 33.15
N ALA A 870 -10.21 41.44 32.22
CA ALA A 870 -11.14 41.58 31.08
C ALA A 870 -12.61 41.70 31.53
N VAL A 871 -13.01 40.98 32.58
CA VAL A 871 -14.35 41.08 33.17
C VAL A 871 -14.55 42.39 33.95
N ALA A 872 -13.50 42.92 34.60
CA ALA A 872 -13.55 44.20 35.30
C ALA A 872 -13.60 45.42 34.34
N GLU A 873 -12.99 45.31 33.16
CA GLU A 873 -12.98 46.38 32.15
C GLU A 873 -14.33 46.59 31.46
N SER A 874 -15.20 45.58 31.43
CA SER A 874 -16.50 45.65 30.72
C SER A 874 -17.66 46.21 31.55
N ARG A 875 -17.51 46.48 32.86
CA ARG A 875 -18.66 46.68 33.77
C ARG A 875 -18.71 47.96 34.62
N GLY A 876 -17.91 49.00 34.36
CA GLY A 876 -18.03 50.22 35.19
C GLY A 876 -17.28 51.46 34.72
N GLN A 877 -17.83 52.17 33.74
CA GLN A 877 -17.46 53.55 33.42
C GLN A 877 -18.56 54.48 33.92
N GLU A 878 -18.21 55.34 34.90
CA GLU A 878 -18.66 56.74 35.08
C GLU A 878 -18.71 57.18 36.57
N ALA A 879 -18.98 56.28 37.53
CA ALA A 879 -18.94 56.62 38.97
C ALA A 879 -17.56 56.42 39.66
N THR A 880 -16.61 55.78 38.97
CA THR A 880 -15.29 55.39 39.51
C THR A 880 -14.18 56.40 39.25
N GLY A 881 -14.40 57.44 38.43
CA GLY A 881 -13.37 58.43 38.05
C GLY A 881 -12.79 59.18 39.25
N ASN A 882 -13.67 59.72 40.10
CA ASN A 882 -13.25 60.47 41.29
C ASN A 882 -12.57 59.57 42.35
N ARG A 883 -13.02 58.31 42.49
CA ARG A 883 -12.42 57.33 43.41
C ARG A 883 -11.03 56.90 42.91
N ARG A 884 -10.89 56.68 41.60
CA ARG A 884 -9.64 56.30 40.96
C ARG A 884 -8.61 57.43 41.04
N GLN A 885 -9.00 58.68 40.81
CA GLN A 885 -8.12 59.83 41.00
C GLN A 885 -7.72 60.03 42.47
N GLN A 886 -8.63 59.83 43.41
CA GLN A 886 -8.30 59.92 44.83
C GLN A 886 -7.36 58.79 45.30
N LEU A 887 -7.55 57.56 44.79
CA LEU A 887 -6.65 56.43 45.03
C LEU A 887 -5.28 56.65 44.37
N LEU A 888 -5.25 57.18 43.14
CA LEU A 888 -4.00 57.50 42.44
C LEU A 888 -3.18 58.56 43.20
N LEU A 889 -3.80 59.67 43.62
CA LEU A 889 -3.11 60.70 44.42
C LEU A 889 -2.57 60.15 45.75
N MET A 890 -3.28 59.20 46.36
CA MET A 890 -2.87 58.58 47.61
C MET A 890 -1.74 57.55 47.42
N LEU A 891 -1.75 56.81 46.30
CA LEU A 891 -0.67 55.90 45.89
C LEU A 891 0.59 56.69 45.48
N GLU A 892 0.45 57.78 44.74
CA GLU A 892 1.55 58.71 44.43
C GLU A 892 2.18 59.26 45.71
N GLY A 893 1.35 59.61 46.70
CA GLY A 893 1.82 59.97 48.02
C GLY A 893 2.65 58.86 48.68
N LEU A 894 2.20 57.60 48.66
CA LEU A 894 2.93 56.47 49.24
C LEU A 894 4.26 56.19 48.51
N VAL A 895 4.27 56.32 47.18
CA VAL A 895 5.50 56.21 46.38
C VAL A 895 6.48 57.33 46.74
N ALA A 896 6.00 58.56 46.96
CA ALA A 896 6.84 59.66 47.39
C ALA A 896 7.45 59.43 48.79
N GLU A 897 6.71 58.86 49.74
CA GLU A 897 7.28 58.53 51.06
C GLU A 897 8.26 57.35 50.98
N ARG A 898 8.00 56.34 50.13
CA ARG A 898 8.97 55.26 49.89
C ARG A 898 10.28 55.80 49.31
N ASN A 899 10.21 56.77 48.42
CA ASN A 899 11.40 57.40 47.85
C ASN A 899 12.18 58.19 48.91
N ARG A 900 11.49 58.96 49.78
CA ARG A 900 12.14 59.63 50.94
C ARG A 900 12.77 58.64 51.91
N LEU A 901 12.13 57.50 52.14
CA LEU A 901 12.65 56.46 53.03
C LEU A 901 13.90 55.79 52.44
N ASN A 902 13.93 55.60 51.13
CA ASN A 902 15.13 55.15 50.40
C ASN A 902 16.25 56.20 50.43
N GLU A 903 15.93 57.49 50.30
CA GLU A 903 16.91 58.58 50.42
C GLU A 903 17.52 58.62 51.84
N ALA A 904 16.69 58.49 52.88
CA ALA A 904 17.15 58.42 54.27
C ALA A 904 18.02 57.17 54.52
N LEU A 905 17.66 56.01 53.97
CA LEU A 905 18.48 54.80 54.04
C LEU A 905 19.82 54.97 53.31
N GLN A 906 19.83 55.71 52.19
CA GLN A 906 21.06 55.99 51.47
C GLN A 906 21.95 56.98 52.24
N ALA A 907 21.36 57.99 52.88
CA ALA A 907 22.08 58.89 53.79
C ALA A 907 22.64 58.13 55.00
N GLU A 908 21.89 57.18 55.55
CA GLU A 908 22.35 56.31 56.65
C GLU A 908 23.56 55.47 56.21
N ARG A 909 23.51 54.87 55.01
CA ARG A 909 24.67 54.14 54.43
C ARG A 909 25.88 55.05 54.22
N GLN A 910 25.66 56.32 53.89
CA GLN A 910 26.73 57.30 53.76
C GLN A 910 27.34 57.65 55.12
N LEU A 911 26.54 57.83 56.18
CA LEU A 911 27.04 58.03 57.55
C LEU A 911 27.82 56.80 58.03
N TYR A 912 27.33 55.57 57.80
CA TYR A 912 28.09 54.36 58.12
C TYR A 912 29.41 54.29 57.33
N SER A 913 29.41 54.69 56.06
CA SER A 913 30.64 54.76 55.26
C SER A 913 31.62 55.80 55.80
N SER A 914 31.14 56.97 56.20
CA SER A 914 31.94 58.01 56.86
C SER A 914 32.50 57.49 58.19
N LEU A 915 31.66 56.93 59.05
CA LEU A 915 32.03 56.35 60.35
C LEU A 915 33.11 55.27 60.21
N VAL A 916 32.98 54.36 59.23
CA VAL A 916 33.97 53.32 58.95
C VAL A 916 35.30 53.91 58.47
N LYS A 917 35.28 54.97 57.67
CA LYS A 917 36.51 55.68 57.23
C LYS A 917 37.24 56.33 58.41
N PHE A 918 36.53 56.84 59.41
CA PHE A 918 37.12 57.52 60.58
C PHE A 918 37.78 56.60 61.61
N HIS A 919 37.56 55.27 61.55
CA HIS A 919 38.24 54.29 62.41
C HIS A 919 39.77 54.21 62.15
N THR A 920 40.31 54.97 61.20
CA THR A 920 41.72 54.93 60.78
C THR A 920 42.58 56.15 61.19
N HIS A 921 42.05 57.18 61.88
CA HIS A 921 42.76 58.47 62.10
C HIS A 921 43.27 58.76 63.53
N PRO A 922 44.59 58.71 63.85
CA PRO A 922 45.30 59.22 65.03
C PRO A 922 44.58 59.69 66.31
N ASP A 923 43.90 60.82 66.17
CA ASP A 923 43.74 61.83 67.21
C ASP A 923 42.37 61.73 67.92
N SER A 924 42.40 61.48 69.23
CA SER A 924 41.21 61.25 70.07
C SER A 924 40.20 62.40 70.07
N THR A 925 40.65 63.66 70.14
CA THR A 925 39.75 64.81 70.33
C THR A 925 39.02 65.23 69.06
N ALA A 926 39.65 65.06 67.89
CA ALA A 926 39.01 65.31 66.60
C ALA A 926 38.00 64.19 66.27
N ARG A 927 38.34 62.94 66.61
CA ARG A 927 37.42 61.80 66.53
C ARG A 927 36.16 62.03 67.36
N ASP A 928 36.28 62.48 68.61
CA ASP A 928 35.13 62.66 69.50
C ASP A 928 34.17 63.77 68.98
N CYS A 929 34.69 64.91 68.49
CA CYS A 929 33.86 65.96 67.90
C CYS A 929 33.17 65.51 66.60
N THR A 930 33.83 64.74 65.76
CA THR A 930 33.22 64.23 64.51
C THR A 930 32.21 63.12 64.80
N LEU A 931 32.50 62.21 65.74
CA LEU A 931 31.55 61.21 66.21
C LEU A 931 30.29 61.83 66.81
N GLN A 932 30.42 62.95 67.52
CA GLN A 932 29.29 63.72 68.02
C GLN A 932 28.40 64.24 66.87
N VAL A 933 28.99 64.82 65.82
CA VAL A 933 28.26 65.31 64.63
C VAL A 933 27.60 64.17 63.86
N GLU A 934 28.28 63.04 63.70
CA GLU A 934 27.72 61.85 63.06
C GLU A 934 26.60 61.23 63.90
N LEU A 935 26.69 61.26 65.23
CA LEU A 935 25.63 60.82 66.15
C LEU A 935 24.40 61.73 66.06
N GLU A 936 24.59 63.04 65.98
CA GLU A 936 23.52 64.01 65.74
C GLU A 936 22.86 63.79 64.37
N GLY A 937 23.66 63.50 63.33
CA GLY A 937 23.15 63.15 61.99
C GLY A 937 22.35 61.84 61.96
N VAL A 938 22.78 60.82 62.71
CA VAL A 938 22.02 59.56 62.88
C VAL A 938 20.72 59.79 63.65
N GLN A 939 20.72 60.64 64.69
CA GLN A 939 19.51 60.99 65.43
C GLN A 939 18.50 61.75 64.56
N GLU A 940 18.97 62.67 63.72
CA GLU A 940 18.12 63.42 62.79
C GLU A 940 17.54 62.51 61.69
N LEU A 941 18.34 61.61 61.11
CA LEU A 941 17.86 60.62 60.15
C LEU A 941 16.83 59.67 60.76
N ARG A 942 17.05 59.24 62.01
CA ARG A 942 16.09 58.40 62.72
C ARG A 942 14.76 59.14 62.92
N GLY A 943 14.78 60.42 63.27
CA GLY A 943 13.58 61.26 63.35
C GLY A 943 12.85 61.36 62.01
N GLN A 944 13.57 61.57 60.91
CA GLN A 944 13.00 61.65 59.57
C GLN A 944 12.36 60.31 59.12
N LEU A 945 12.99 59.18 59.45
CA LEU A 945 12.46 57.84 59.18
C LEU A 945 11.19 57.55 59.99
N GLU A 946 11.20 57.88 61.28
CA GLU A 946 10.03 57.71 62.16
C GLU A 946 8.85 58.59 61.69
N GLU A 947 9.10 59.82 61.25
CA GLU A 947 8.07 60.68 60.65
C GLU A 947 7.53 60.12 59.32
N ALA A 948 8.40 59.64 58.42
CA ALA A 948 7.99 59.06 57.15
C ALA A 948 7.16 57.77 57.35
N LEU A 949 7.58 56.91 58.29
CA LEU A 949 6.83 55.74 58.71
C LEU A 949 5.48 56.12 59.33
N GLY A 950 5.43 57.11 60.21
CA GLY A 950 4.18 57.62 60.77
C GLY A 950 3.20 58.10 59.69
N ARG A 951 3.67 58.90 58.73
CA ARG A 951 2.83 59.40 57.62
C ARG A 951 2.36 58.29 56.68
N SER A 952 3.21 57.29 56.40
CA SER A 952 2.85 56.14 55.57
C SER A 952 1.80 55.24 56.24
N LEU A 953 1.94 54.98 57.54
CA LEU A 953 0.96 54.25 58.34
C LEU A 953 -0.38 55.00 58.40
N GLU A 954 -0.35 56.32 58.55
CA GLU A 954 -1.57 57.13 58.55
C GLU A 954 -2.28 57.06 57.19
N ARG A 955 -1.54 57.08 56.06
CA ARG A 955 -2.11 56.93 54.71
C ARG A 955 -2.64 55.51 54.45
N LEU A 956 -1.98 54.48 54.96
CA LEU A 956 -2.46 53.09 54.91
C LEU A 956 -3.74 52.91 55.72
N SER A 957 -3.83 53.51 56.91
CA SER A 957 -5.07 53.46 57.71
C SER A 957 -6.25 54.16 57.01
N ARG A 958 -5.98 55.21 56.22
CA ARG A 958 -6.99 55.90 55.39
C ARG A 958 -7.41 55.08 54.17
N LEU A 959 -6.51 54.25 53.63
CA LEU A 959 -6.81 53.27 52.58
C LEU A 959 -7.72 52.15 53.12
N GLU A 960 -7.42 51.62 54.32
CA GLU A 960 -8.23 50.57 54.95
C GLU A 960 -9.64 51.06 55.34
N THR A 961 -9.77 52.31 55.77
CA THR A 961 -11.07 52.89 56.16
C THR A 961 -11.95 53.31 54.98
N GLN A 962 -11.42 53.34 53.75
CA GLN A 962 -12.17 53.62 52.53
C GLN A 962 -12.63 52.36 51.77
N GLY A 963 -12.74 51.19 52.41
CA GLY A 963 -13.47 50.03 51.85
C GLY A 963 -15.00 50.23 51.90
N PRO A 964 -15.79 49.73 50.93
CA PRO A 964 -17.22 50.01 50.85
C PRO A 964 -18.02 49.33 51.97
N ILE A 965 -18.96 50.08 52.54
CA ILE A 965 -20.07 49.60 53.35
C ILE A 965 -20.94 48.63 52.53
N GLY A 966 -21.25 47.47 53.13
CA GLY A 966 -22.15 46.41 52.67
C GLY A 966 -21.40 45.08 52.54
N GLY A 967 -21.25 44.21 53.55
CA GLY A 967 -22.23 43.63 54.49
C GLY A 967 -22.32 42.13 54.16
N GLY A 968 -21.98 41.15 55.02
CA GLY A 968 -21.54 41.20 56.42
C GLY A 968 -20.93 39.87 56.91
N GLU A 969 -20.49 39.93 58.18
CA GLU A 969 -20.23 38.84 59.16
C GLU A 969 -19.19 37.77 58.79
N GLN A 970 -18.14 37.44 59.54
CA GLN A 970 -17.67 37.54 60.93
C GLN A 970 -16.12 37.67 60.83
N GLU A 971 -15.30 38.14 61.76
CA GLU A 971 -15.33 38.14 63.22
C GLU A 971 -14.25 39.15 63.66
N ARG A 972 -14.54 39.96 64.68
CA ARG A 972 -13.52 40.81 65.32
C ARG A 972 -12.55 39.93 66.10
N VAL A 973 -11.25 40.03 65.80
CA VAL A 973 -10.21 39.92 66.84
C VAL A 973 -9.42 41.22 66.88
N ARG A 974 -9.79 42.02 67.86
CA ARG A 974 -9.02 43.15 68.37
C ARG A 974 -7.86 42.57 69.17
N VAL A 975 -6.62 42.72 68.73
CA VAL A 975 -5.49 42.69 69.66
C VAL A 975 -4.92 44.09 69.73
N LEU A 976 -5.05 44.65 70.93
CA LEU A 976 -4.55 45.95 71.34
C LEU A 976 -3.02 46.02 71.21
N PRO A 977 -2.48 47.23 70.96
CA PRO A 977 -1.10 47.52 71.23
C PRO A 977 -0.93 47.65 72.75
N GLN A 978 -0.15 46.75 73.36
CA GLN A 978 0.41 46.97 74.70
C GLN A 978 1.85 47.43 74.55
N HIS A 979 2.02 48.72 74.82
CA HIS A 979 3.17 49.45 75.32
C HIS A 979 4.51 48.71 75.52
N ALA A 980 5.52 49.33 74.92
CA ALA A 980 6.74 49.87 75.56
C ALA A 980 7.58 48.92 76.44
N PHE A 981 8.82 48.69 76.00
CA PHE A 981 10.01 49.39 76.50
C PHE A 981 11.08 49.43 75.41
#